data_AF-A8GB59-F1
#
_entry.id   AF-A8GB59-F1
#
_cell.length_a   1.000
_cell.length_b   1.000
_cell.length_c   1.000
_cell.angle_alpha   90.00
_cell.angle_beta   90.00
_cell.angle_gamma   90.00
#
_symmetry.space_group_name_H-M   'P 1'
#
loop_
_entity.id
_entity.type
_entity.pdbx_description
1 polymer ?
#
loop_
_entity_poly.entity_id
_entity_poly.type
_entity_poly.pdbx_seq_one_letter_code
_entity_poly.pdbx_strand_id
1 'polypeptide(L)'
;MVEEEQQRPDPDSLLALANEKPRGRLKVFFGACAGVGKTYAMLQEAQRLRAQGLNVLVGVVETHGRSETAALLGGLDLLAQKRIQYRGRMVQEFDLDAALARHPALILMDELAHSNAHGSRHPKRWQDVEELLDAGIDVLTTVNVQHLESLNDVVGGVTGVRVRETVPDHVFDEATEVVLVDLPPDDLRQRLNEGKVYIPGQAERAIEHFFRKGNLIALRELALRRTADRVDDQMRAFRDTQGRERVWHTRDSILLCVGHNSGNEKLVRIAARLAARLGCHWHAVYVETPKLHRLPESQRRAILRALRLAQELGAETATLSEPDEERAVLRYAREHNLGKIIIGRRSEQRWKLRGSFADRLGKLGPDLDLVIVALENDSPPQPGKEHDSRNFGEKWRMQLRGCAVAVALCALITLLSQWLLPGFDQANLVMVYLLGVAIVALFFGRWPSVLAAVINVASFDLFFVQPEWSFAVSDMQYLLTFGVMLTVGITIGNLTAGVRYQARVARYREQRARHLYEISRGLSQALTTEDIAKTSRHFLSSSFQAKTVLLLPQEDGKLQQMVGETGGLLSVDEAIARWSFDKGMPAGAGTDTLPGVPYQLLPLATSKQTFGLLAIEPSNLRQLMVPEQQRLLQTFAVLIASALERLHLARSAEEAKLDAEREQLRNSLLAALSHDLRTPLTVLFGQAEILTLDLAAEGSNHATQASQIRQQVLSTTRLVNNLLDMARIQSGGFNLRKEWQSLEEIVGASLHMLEPLMTQHQIKVELPAELVLVNCDGSLLERVFTNLLENANKYAGYDATIGIRAHTLPEWLEVEVWDDGPGIPEGKMQLIFDKFSRGNKESAIPGVGLGLAICRAIIEVHGGRIWAENGANGGASFRFVLPLEKPPEIDSEAFDL
;
A
#
# COMPACT_ATOMS: atom_id res chain seq x y z
N MET A 1 -9.53 -42.46 -32.21
CA MET A 1 -9.96 -41.15 -32.74
C MET A 1 -11.14 -40.74 -31.90
N VAL A 2 -10.89 -39.93 -30.87
CA VAL A 2 -11.95 -39.28 -30.07
C VAL A 2 -11.66 -37.80 -30.25
N GLU A 3 -12.67 -37.12 -30.78
CA GLU A 3 -12.63 -35.76 -31.28
C GLU A 3 -12.15 -34.76 -30.22
N GLU A 4 -11.28 -33.84 -30.65
CA GLU A 4 -10.98 -32.59 -29.96
C GLU A 4 -12.28 -31.76 -29.89
N GLU A 5 -13.06 -31.93 -28.83
CA GLU A 5 -14.05 -30.94 -28.43
C GLU A 5 -13.30 -29.65 -28.04
N GLN A 6 -13.16 -28.76 -29.02
CA GLN A 6 -12.84 -27.35 -28.77
C GLN A 6 -13.82 -26.82 -27.71
N GLN A 7 -13.29 -26.52 -26.51
CA GLN A 7 -14.05 -25.96 -25.41
C GLN A 7 -14.75 -24.69 -25.87
N ARG A 8 -16.07 -24.77 -26.04
CA ARG A 8 -16.93 -23.67 -26.45
C ARG A 8 -16.89 -22.58 -25.37
N PRO A 9 -16.60 -21.31 -25.70
CA PRO A 9 -16.63 -20.22 -24.73
C PRO A 9 -18.03 -20.08 -24.10
N ASP A 10 -18.06 -19.63 -22.85
CA ASP A 10 -19.27 -19.49 -22.05
C ASP A 10 -20.28 -18.54 -22.74
N PRO A 11 -21.49 -18.99 -23.11
CA PRO A 11 -22.48 -18.17 -23.78
C PRO A 11 -22.84 -16.90 -23.02
N ASP A 12 -22.83 -16.93 -21.69
CA ASP A 12 -23.17 -15.79 -20.85
C ASP A 12 -22.09 -14.69 -20.92
N SER A 13 -20.82 -15.09 -21.06
CA SER A 13 -19.71 -14.15 -21.28
C SER A 13 -19.81 -13.45 -22.64
N LEU A 14 -20.24 -14.17 -23.69
CA LEU A 14 -20.48 -13.62 -25.02
C LEU A 14 -21.73 -12.74 -25.07
N LEU A 15 -22.78 -13.08 -24.31
CA LEU A 15 -24.00 -12.29 -24.19
C LEU A 15 -23.76 -10.99 -23.42
N ALA A 16 -22.89 -11.02 -22.41
CA ALA A 16 -22.45 -9.81 -21.70
C ALA A 16 -21.69 -8.86 -22.62
N LEU A 17 -20.74 -9.38 -23.41
CA LEU A 17 -20.02 -8.62 -24.45
C LEU A 17 -20.95 -8.07 -25.54
N ALA A 18 -22.02 -8.79 -25.89
CA ALA A 18 -22.98 -8.35 -26.91
C ALA A 18 -24.00 -7.31 -26.41
N ASN A 19 -24.21 -7.21 -25.09
CA ASN A 19 -25.15 -6.27 -24.47
C ASN A 19 -24.51 -4.93 -24.06
N GLU A 20 -23.20 -4.76 -24.23
CA GLU A 20 -22.55 -3.46 -24.04
C GLU A 20 -23.01 -2.49 -25.15
N LYS A 21 -23.56 -1.34 -24.74
CA LYS A 21 -23.85 -0.25 -25.68
C LYS A 21 -22.55 0.17 -26.38
N PRO A 22 -22.57 0.49 -27.68
CA PRO A 22 -21.36 0.91 -28.40
C PRO A 22 -20.89 2.26 -27.86
N ARG A 23 -19.96 2.22 -26.90
CA ARG A 23 -19.20 3.37 -26.40
C ARG A 23 -18.13 3.73 -27.45
N GLY A 24 -17.89 5.02 -27.64
CA GLY A 24 -16.82 5.54 -28.49
C GLY A 24 -15.45 5.09 -28.00
N ARG A 25 -14.45 5.14 -28.88
CA ARG A 25 -13.07 4.76 -28.58
C ARG A 25 -12.26 5.97 -28.18
N LEU A 26 -11.55 5.84 -27.06
CA LEU A 26 -10.62 6.85 -26.58
C LEU A 26 -9.19 6.49 -26.99
N LYS A 27 -8.53 7.38 -27.72
CA LYS A 27 -7.11 7.27 -28.05
C LYS A 27 -6.33 8.45 -27.46
N VAL A 28 -5.36 8.11 -26.62
CA VAL A 28 -4.60 9.08 -25.83
C VAL A 28 -3.17 9.18 -26.36
N PHE A 29 -2.73 10.39 -26.72
CA PHE A 29 -1.34 10.69 -27.00
C PHE A 29 -0.65 11.11 -25.71
N PHE A 30 0.12 10.18 -25.14
CA PHE A 30 0.76 10.32 -23.83
C PHE A 30 2.21 10.73 -23.96
N GLY A 31 2.69 11.59 -23.07
CA GLY A 31 4.10 12.00 -23.08
C GLY A 31 4.64 12.43 -21.72
N ALA A 32 5.96 12.48 -21.62
CA ALA A 32 6.66 12.82 -20.39
C ALA A 32 6.43 14.27 -19.93
N CYS A 33 6.25 15.21 -20.87
CA CYS A 33 6.08 16.63 -20.58
C CYS A 33 5.52 17.40 -21.79
N ALA A 34 5.27 18.69 -21.61
CA ALA A 34 4.96 19.61 -22.71
C ALA A 34 6.16 19.71 -23.69
N GLY A 35 5.89 19.91 -24.97
CA GLY A 35 6.94 20.08 -26.00
C GLY A 35 7.43 18.82 -26.72
N VAL A 36 7.15 17.61 -26.21
CA VAL A 36 7.52 16.35 -26.89
C VAL A 36 6.78 16.10 -28.21
N GLY A 37 5.74 16.89 -28.52
CA GLY A 37 5.02 16.81 -29.80
C GLY A 37 3.67 16.09 -29.77
N LYS A 38 3.04 15.88 -28.60
CA LYS A 38 1.75 15.18 -28.47
C LYS A 38 0.65 15.75 -29.37
N THR A 39 0.41 17.07 -29.31
CA THR A 39 -0.59 17.75 -30.16
C THR A 39 -0.27 17.62 -31.64
N TYR A 40 1.02 17.68 -32.00
CA TYR A 40 1.46 17.50 -33.38
C TYR A 40 1.17 16.07 -33.88
N ALA A 41 1.51 15.04 -33.07
CA ALA A 41 1.22 13.65 -33.38
C ALA A 41 -0.28 13.37 -33.48
N MET A 42 -1.08 13.95 -32.57
CA MET A 42 -2.55 13.87 -32.61
C MET A 42 -3.12 14.48 -33.90
N LEU A 43 -2.66 15.66 -34.30
CA LEU A 43 -3.11 16.31 -35.54
C LEU A 43 -2.64 15.58 -36.79
N GLN A 44 -1.44 14.98 -36.77
CA GLN A 44 -0.95 14.15 -37.86
C GLN A 44 -1.83 12.91 -38.04
N GLU A 45 -2.24 12.27 -36.95
CA GLU A 45 -3.20 11.17 -36.99
C GLU A 45 -4.57 11.63 -37.48
N ALA A 46 -5.06 12.78 -37.02
CA ALA A 46 -6.32 13.36 -37.48
C ALA A 46 -6.35 13.63 -38.99
N GLN A 47 -5.26 14.19 -39.54
CA GLN A 47 -5.13 14.41 -40.99
C GLN A 47 -5.06 13.09 -41.77
N ARG A 48 -4.38 12.06 -41.21
CA ARG A 48 -4.36 10.71 -41.80
C ARG A 48 -5.76 10.10 -41.86
N LEU A 49 -6.54 10.19 -40.78
CA LEU A 49 -7.91 9.66 -40.71
C LEU A 49 -8.84 10.44 -41.65
N ARG A 50 -8.71 11.77 -41.74
CA ARG A 50 -9.44 12.57 -42.71
C ARG A 50 -9.12 12.17 -44.15
N ALA A 51 -7.85 11.93 -44.48
CA ALA A 51 -7.43 11.47 -45.82
C ALA A 51 -8.02 10.08 -46.15
N GLN A 52 -8.37 9.28 -45.15
CA GLN A 52 -9.09 8.01 -45.30
C GLN A 52 -10.62 8.18 -45.39
N GLY A 53 -11.12 9.42 -45.33
CA GLY A 53 -12.54 9.75 -45.46
C GLY A 53 -13.34 9.81 -44.15
N LEU A 54 -12.68 9.76 -42.97
CA LEU A 54 -13.37 9.95 -41.69
C LEU A 54 -13.78 11.42 -41.48
N ASN A 55 -14.97 11.61 -40.91
CA ASN A 55 -15.45 12.92 -40.49
C ASN A 55 -14.81 13.32 -39.15
N VAL A 56 -13.81 14.20 -39.20
CA VAL A 56 -13.04 14.66 -38.05
C VAL A 56 -13.43 16.08 -37.68
N LEU A 57 -13.91 16.27 -36.45
CA LEU A 57 -14.22 17.57 -35.88
C LEU A 57 -13.13 17.99 -34.89
N VAL A 58 -12.70 19.25 -34.96
CA VAL A 58 -11.79 19.84 -33.96
C VAL A 58 -12.64 20.49 -32.87
N GLY A 59 -12.63 19.92 -31.67
CA GLY A 59 -13.29 20.49 -30.50
C GLY A 59 -12.43 21.56 -29.86
N VAL A 60 -11.29 21.14 -29.30
CA VAL A 60 -10.27 22.03 -28.73
C VAL A 60 -8.89 21.56 -29.14
N VAL A 61 -8.09 22.45 -29.71
CA VAL A 61 -6.68 22.22 -30.00
C VAL A 61 -5.89 23.47 -29.67
N GLU A 62 -4.86 23.32 -28.85
CA GLU A 62 -3.98 24.43 -28.49
C GLU A 62 -2.68 24.37 -29.29
N THR A 63 -2.57 25.24 -30.29
CA THR A 63 -1.36 25.33 -31.13
C THR A 63 -0.22 26.07 -30.42
N HIS A 64 -0.52 26.86 -29.39
CA HIS A 64 0.43 27.74 -28.68
C HIS A 64 1.28 28.58 -29.65
N GLY A 65 0.67 29.06 -30.75
CA GLY A 65 1.32 29.90 -31.77
C GLY A 65 2.33 29.18 -32.67
N ARG A 66 2.44 27.85 -32.61
CA ARG A 66 3.39 27.08 -33.41
C ARG A 66 2.89 26.95 -34.86
N SER A 67 3.59 27.55 -35.82
CA SER A 67 3.20 27.60 -37.24
C SER A 67 3.09 26.22 -37.89
N GLU A 68 4.01 25.30 -37.59
CA GLU A 68 3.99 23.91 -38.10
C GLU A 68 2.76 23.13 -37.60
N THR A 69 2.43 23.25 -36.31
CA THR A 69 1.26 22.61 -35.71
C THR A 69 -0.04 23.24 -36.22
N ALA A 70 -0.06 24.57 -36.39
CA ALA A 70 -1.22 25.29 -36.93
C ALA A 70 -1.49 24.94 -38.41
N ALA A 71 -0.45 24.67 -39.20
CA ALA A 71 -0.61 24.21 -40.58
C ALA A 71 -1.39 22.88 -40.67
N LEU A 72 -1.24 22.00 -39.68
CA LEU A 72 -1.99 20.75 -39.59
C LEU A 72 -3.48 20.92 -39.23
N LEU A 73 -3.93 22.12 -38.83
CA LEU A 73 -5.36 22.41 -38.71
C LEU A 73 -6.01 22.71 -40.07
N GLY A 74 -5.21 22.96 -41.11
CA GLY A 74 -5.68 23.26 -42.45
C GLY A 74 -6.67 22.23 -42.99
N GLY A 75 -7.91 22.66 -43.17
CA GLY A 75 -9.00 21.86 -43.75
C GLY A 75 -9.72 20.91 -42.78
N LEU A 76 -9.38 20.87 -41.49
CA LEU A 76 -10.21 20.21 -40.49
C LEU A 76 -11.38 21.12 -40.10
N ASP A 77 -12.55 20.55 -39.86
CA ASP A 77 -13.74 21.31 -39.43
C ASP A 77 -13.57 21.72 -37.97
N LEU A 78 -13.59 23.02 -37.68
CA LEU A 78 -13.50 23.54 -36.31
C LEU A 78 -14.88 23.82 -35.72
N LEU A 79 -15.10 23.37 -34.49
CA LEU A 79 -16.28 23.74 -33.71
C LEU A 79 -16.11 25.16 -33.15
N ALA A 80 -17.18 25.96 -33.23
CA ALA A 80 -17.18 27.30 -32.65
C ALA A 80 -17.17 27.21 -31.11
N GLN A 81 -16.22 27.88 -30.46
CA GLN A 81 -16.11 27.90 -29.00
C GLN A 81 -17.20 28.77 -28.35
N LYS A 82 -17.69 28.32 -27.19
CA LYS A 82 -18.70 29.03 -26.38
C LYS A 82 -18.02 30.14 -25.58
N ARG A 83 -18.59 31.34 -25.62
CA ARG A 83 -18.06 32.51 -24.88
C ARG A 83 -18.73 32.60 -23.51
N ILE A 84 -17.96 32.39 -22.44
CA ILE A 84 -18.43 32.43 -21.05
C ILE A 84 -17.81 33.64 -20.35
N GLN A 85 -18.62 34.39 -19.59
CA GLN A 85 -18.14 35.54 -18.82
C GLN A 85 -17.69 35.09 -17.43
N TYR A 86 -16.39 35.20 -17.14
CA TYR A 86 -15.80 34.80 -15.86
C TYR A 86 -14.87 35.88 -15.31
N ARG A 87 -15.12 36.33 -14.06
CA ARG A 87 -14.35 37.39 -13.38
C ARG A 87 -14.15 38.67 -14.22
N GLY A 88 -15.17 39.08 -14.99
CA GLY A 88 -15.12 40.28 -15.83
C GLY A 88 -14.34 40.12 -17.14
N ARG A 89 -13.81 38.93 -17.46
CA ARG A 89 -13.18 38.60 -18.75
C ARG A 89 -14.05 37.60 -19.52
N MET A 90 -14.05 37.71 -20.85
CA MET A 90 -14.69 36.74 -21.74
C MET A 90 -13.70 35.61 -22.02
N VAL A 91 -14.01 34.39 -21.59
CA VAL A 91 -13.21 33.18 -21.83
C VAL A 91 -13.90 32.36 -22.93
N GLN A 92 -13.13 31.80 -23.86
CA GLN A 92 -13.64 30.88 -24.87
C GLN A 92 -13.42 29.45 -24.36
N GLU A 93 -14.48 28.64 -24.36
CA GLU A 93 -14.48 27.28 -23.82
C GLU A 93 -15.15 26.31 -24.82
N PHE A 94 -14.87 25.03 -24.69
CA PHE A 94 -15.51 23.98 -25.50
C PHE A 94 -17.04 23.97 -25.35
N ASP A 95 -17.75 23.84 -26.48
CA ASP A 95 -19.21 23.68 -26.50
C ASP A 95 -19.60 22.20 -26.66
N LEU A 96 -19.73 21.49 -25.54
CA LEU A 96 -20.10 20.08 -25.51
C LEU A 96 -21.48 19.82 -26.15
N ASP A 97 -22.46 20.70 -25.91
CA ASP A 97 -23.83 20.52 -26.43
C ASP A 97 -23.85 20.62 -27.96
N ALA A 98 -23.08 21.56 -28.53
CA ALA A 98 -22.92 21.69 -29.97
C ALA A 98 -22.17 20.48 -30.59
N ALA A 99 -21.18 19.94 -29.89
CA ALA A 99 -20.46 18.74 -30.33
C ALA A 99 -21.38 17.50 -30.37
N LEU A 100 -22.16 17.29 -29.32
CA LEU A 100 -23.13 16.19 -29.22
C LEU A 100 -24.23 16.31 -30.29
N ALA A 101 -24.73 17.53 -30.56
CA ALA A 101 -25.72 17.78 -31.59
C ALA A 101 -25.20 17.49 -33.01
N ARG A 102 -23.89 17.70 -33.25
CA ARG A 102 -23.26 17.45 -34.56
C ARG A 102 -22.90 15.98 -34.78
N HIS A 103 -22.73 15.22 -33.69
CA HIS A 103 -22.42 13.77 -33.67
C HIS A 103 -21.33 13.37 -34.70
N PRO A 104 -20.10 13.93 -34.57
CA PRO A 104 -19.01 13.57 -35.47
C PRO A 104 -18.55 12.13 -35.25
N ALA A 105 -17.93 11.52 -36.26
CA ALA A 105 -17.33 10.20 -36.10
C ALA A 105 -16.10 10.25 -35.16
N LEU A 106 -15.32 11.33 -35.25
CA LEU A 106 -14.15 11.57 -34.42
C LEU A 106 -14.08 13.03 -33.98
N ILE A 107 -13.74 13.29 -32.72
CA ILE A 107 -13.48 14.63 -32.20
C ILE A 107 -12.09 14.75 -31.56
N LEU A 108 -11.41 15.87 -31.82
CA LEU A 108 -10.13 16.20 -31.20
C LEU A 108 -10.33 17.04 -29.94
N MET A 109 -9.82 16.55 -28.82
CA MET A 109 -9.94 17.16 -27.49
C MET A 109 -8.56 17.26 -26.86
N ASP A 110 -7.82 18.33 -27.13
CA ASP A 110 -6.48 18.53 -26.58
C ASP A 110 -6.52 18.84 -25.06
N GLU A 111 -5.42 18.60 -24.37
CA GLU A 111 -5.23 18.84 -22.93
C GLU A 111 -6.31 18.23 -22.02
N LEU A 112 -6.36 16.90 -21.92
CA LEU A 112 -7.38 16.16 -21.15
C LEU A 112 -7.53 16.61 -19.68
N ALA A 113 -6.44 17.10 -19.07
CA ALA A 113 -6.38 17.51 -17.68
C ALA A 113 -7.02 18.88 -17.37
N HIS A 114 -7.36 19.64 -18.42
CA HIS A 114 -7.82 21.01 -18.32
C HIS A 114 -9.04 21.18 -17.41
N SER A 115 -9.05 22.27 -16.64
CA SER A 115 -10.17 22.66 -15.79
C SER A 115 -11.08 23.64 -16.52
N ASN A 116 -12.30 23.21 -16.82
CA ASN A 116 -13.26 24.04 -17.57
C ASN A 116 -13.66 25.29 -16.77
N ALA A 117 -13.96 26.39 -17.48
CA ALA A 117 -14.43 27.61 -16.86
C ALA A 117 -15.73 27.41 -16.03
N HIS A 118 -15.85 28.11 -14.90
CA HIS A 118 -17.08 28.09 -14.09
C HIS A 118 -18.29 28.56 -14.90
N GLY A 119 -19.33 27.72 -14.95
CA GLY A 119 -20.51 27.91 -15.81
C GLY A 119 -20.59 26.90 -16.96
N SER A 120 -19.52 26.13 -17.19
CA SER A 120 -19.53 24.94 -18.06
C SER A 120 -20.28 23.78 -17.42
N ARG A 121 -20.75 22.84 -18.25
CA ARG A 121 -21.56 21.69 -17.80
C ARG A 121 -20.80 20.80 -16.81
N HIS A 122 -19.54 20.53 -17.09
CA HIS A 122 -18.64 19.79 -16.21
C HIS A 122 -17.46 20.65 -15.75
N PRO A 123 -16.93 20.43 -14.53
CA PRO A 123 -15.75 21.12 -14.04
C PRO A 123 -14.43 20.69 -14.71
N LYS A 124 -14.37 19.50 -15.33
CA LYS A 124 -13.16 18.95 -15.94
C LYS A 124 -13.39 18.44 -17.35
N ARG A 125 -12.43 18.67 -18.25
CA ARG A 125 -12.53 18.26 -19.67
C ARG A 125 -12.63 16.76 -19.87
N TRP A 126 -11.99 15.94 -19.01
CA TRP A 126 -12.13 14.49 -19.09
C TRP A 126 -13.57 14.00 -18.88
N GLN A 127 -14.41 14.75 -18.16
CA GLN A 127 -15.83 14.43 -18.00
C GLN A 127 -16.63 14.76 -19.27
N ASP A 128 -16.25 15.81 -20.00
CA ASP A 128 -16.83 16.09 -21.31
C ASP A 128 -16.46 14.98 -22.32
N VAL A 129 -15.22 14.48 -22.24
CA VAL A 129 -14.74 13.34 -23.05
C VAL A 129 -15.52 12.08 -22.72
N GLU A 130 -15.79 11.78 -21.45
CA GLU A 130 -16.63 10.64 -21.06
C GLU A 130 -18.04 10.74 -21.66
N GLU A 131 -18.69 11.91 -21.60
CA GLU A 131 -20.02 12.08 -22.19
C GLU A 131 -20.00 11.91 -23.72
N LEU A 132 -18.94 12.36 -24.40
CA LEU A 132 -18.76 12.15 -25.84
C LEU A 132 -18.60 10.65 -26.18
N LEU A 133 -17.79 9.93 -25.40
CA LEU A 133 -17.60 8.49 -25.58
C LEU A 133 -18.91 7.72 -25.31
N ASP A 134 -19.67 8.11 -24.29
CA ASP A 134 -20.97 7.48 -23.99
C ASP A 134 -22.03 7.75 -25.06
N ALA A 135 -21.88 8.85 -25.80
CA ALA A 135 -22.68 9.16 -26.99
C ALA A 135 -22.22 8.39 -28.26
N GLY A 136 -21.16 7.58 -28.17
CA GLY A 136 -20.62 6.79 -29.28
C GLY A 136 -19.68 7.54 -30.22
N ILE A 137 -19.12 8.69 -29.78
CA ILE A 137 -18.18 9.50 -30.57
C ILE A 137 -16.75 9.11 -30.19
N ASP A 138 -15.89 8.83 -31.18
CA ASP A 138 -14.47 8.54 -30.92
C ASP A 138 -13.71 9.83 -30.57
N VAL A 139 -12.78 9.75 -29.61
CA VAL A 139 -12.04 10.92 -29.12
C VAL A 139 -10.53 10.70 -29.23
N LEU A 140 -9.82 11.65 -29.87
CA LEU A 140 -8.37 11.78 -29.76
C LEU A 140 -8.03 12.87 -28.75
N THR A 141 -7.16 12.57 -27.80
CA THR A 141 -6.76 13.53 -26.76
C THR A 141 -5.27 13.46 -26.44
N THR A 142 -4.75 14.47 -25.73
CA THR A 142 -3.37 14.47 -25.24
C THR A 142 -3.32 14.61 -23.73
N VAL A 143 -2.35 13.93 -23.10
CA VAL A 143 -2.12 14.02 -21.66
C VAL A 143 -0.63 13.86 -21.35
N ASN A 144 -0.17 14.47 -20.27
CA ASN A 144 1.19 14.30 -19.77
C ASN A 144 1.22 13.45 -18.51
N VAL A 145 2.37 12.83 -18.22
CA VAL A 145 2.59 12.04 -16.99
C VAL A 145 2.30 12.83 -15.71
N GLN A 146 2.58 14.15 -15.68
CA GLN A 146 2.34 14.97 -14.49
C GLN A 146 0.86 15.20 -14.16
N HIS A 147 -0.05 14.91 -15.09
CA HIS A 147 -1.49 15.09 -14.87
C HIS A 147 -2.16 13.83 -14.34
N LEU A 148 -1.48 12.69 -14.31
CA LEU A 148 -2.04 11.48 -13.71
C LEU A 148 -2.04 11.62 -12.18
N GLU A 149 -3.19 11.36 -11.56
CA GLU A 149 -3.40 11.61 -10.14
C GLU A 149 -2.46 10.80 -9.24
N SER A 150 -2.26 9.50 -9.51
CA SER A 150 -1.33 8.67 -8.72
C SER A 150 0.13 9.07 -8.83
N LEU A 151 0.52 9.75 -9.91
CA LEU A 151 1.89 10.15 -10.17
C LEU A 151 2.16 11.61 -9.80
N ASN A 152 1.13 12.39 -9.43
CA ASN A 152 1.28 13.82 -9.15
C ASN A 152 2.26 14.08 -7.99
N ASP A 153 2.16 13.33 -6.88
CA ASP A 153 3.06 13.50 -5.74
C ASP A 153 4.51 13.13 -6.08
N VAL A 154 4.70 12.05 -6.85
CA VAL A 154 6.03 11.59 -7.29
C VAL A 154 6.66 12.62 -8.22
N VAL A 155 5.89 13.12 -9.20
CA VAL A 155 6.32 14.14 -10.14
C VAL A 155 6.58 15.47 -9.42
N GLY A 156 5.77 15.83 -8.43
CA GLY A 156 5.98 17.01 -7.58
C GLY A 156 7.28 16.93 -6.78
N GLY A 157 7.64 15.74 -6.29
CA GLY A 157 8.92 15.50 -5.61
C GLY A 157 10.14 15.62 -6.54
N VAL A 158 10.00 15.26 -7.81
CA VAL A 158 11.07 15.36 -8.82
C VAL A 158 11.20 16.79 -9.36
N THR A 159 10.08 17.44 -9.70
CA THR A 159 10.07 18.72 -10.42
C THR A 159 9.99 19.93 -9.51
N GLY A 160 9.60 19.76 -8.24
CA GLY A 160 9.35 20.84 -7.29
C GLY A 160 8.07 21.64 -7.55
N VAL A 161 7.30 21.28 -8.59
CA VAL A 161 6.07 21.98 -8.99
C VAL A 161 4.87 21.07 -8.78
N ARG A 162 3.89 21.50 -7.99
CA ARG A 162 2.62 20.78 -7.81
C ARG A 162 1.63 21.19 -8.90
N VAL A 163 1.14 20.20 -9.65
CA VAL A 163 0.17 20.40 -10.72
C VAL A 163 -1.24 20.32 -10.14
N ARG A 164 -2.04 21.38 -10.31
CA ARG A 164 -3.43 21.42 -9.82
C ARG A 164 -4.42 20.75 -10.78
N GLU A 165 -4.02 20.57 -12.02
CA GLU A 165 -4.84 19.97 -13.07
C GLU A 165 -4.50 18.49 -13.22
N THR A 166 -5.42 17.63 -12.76
CA THR A 166 -5.25 16.18 -12.77
C THR A 166 -6.38 15.46 -13.52
N VAL A 167 -6.04 14.26 -13.97
CA VAL A 167 -6.93 13.26 -14.56
C VAL A 167 -6.85 12.00 -13.68
N PRO A 168 -7.99 11.43 -13.27
CA PRO A 168 -8.02 10.15 -12.58
C PRO A 168 -7.40 9.03 -13.42
N ASP A 169 -6.71 8.09 -12.78
CA ASP A 169 -6.00 7.03 -13.50
C ASP A 169 -6.92 6.12 -14.31
N HIS A 170 -8.17 5.89 -13.86
CA HIS A 170 -9.12 5.04 -14.57
C HIS A 170 -9.44 5.56 -15.97
N VAL A 171 -9.49 6.89 -16.19
CA VAL A 171 -9.74 7.48 -17.51
C VAL A 171 -8.59 7.13 -18.48
N PHE A 172 -7.36 7.10 -17.97
CA PHE A 172 -6.19 6.68 -18.74
C PHE A 172 -6.15 5.16 -18.97
N ASP A 173 -6.52 4.37 -17.95
CA ASP A 173 -6.49 2.91 -18.00
C ASP A 173 -7.61 2.31 -18.85
N GLU A 174 -8.76 2.99 -18.94
CA GLU A 174 -9.88 2.60 -19.81
C GLU A 174 -9.68 3.00 -21.27
N ALA A 175 -8.67 3.82 -21.60
CA ALA A 175 -8.40 4.23 -22.96
C ALA A 175 -8.15 3.02 -23.87
N THR A 176 -8.79 3.01 -25.05
CA THR A 176 -8.68 1.92 -26.03
C THR A 176 -7.25 1.81 -26.57
N GLU A 177 -6.60 2.94 -26.83
CA GLU A 177 -5.23 3.00 -27.33
C GLU A 177 -4.46 4.13 -26.65
N VAL A 178 -3.24 3.86 -26.20
CA VAL A 178 -2.33 4.87 -25.68
C VAL A 178 -1.08 4.89 -26.54
N VAL A 179 -0.80 6.02 -27.17
CA VAL A 179 0.39 6.22 -28.01
C VAL A 179 1.39 7.04 -27.21
N LEU A 180 2.52 6.43 -26.87
CA LEU A 180 3.63 7.14 -26.22
C LEU A 180 4.37 8.00 -27.25
N VAL A 181 4.34 9.32 -27.05
CA VAL A 181 5.11 10.31 -27.78
C VAL A 181 6.34 10.65 -26.95
N ASP A 182 7.46 10.02 -27.30
CA ASP A 182 8.73 10.17 -26.60
C ASP A 182 9.74 10.98 -27.41
N LEU A 183 10.49 11.83 -26.72
CA LEU A 183 11.57 12.63 -27.30
C LEU A 183 12.75 12.64 -26.31
N PRO A 184 14.00 12.40 -26.75
CA PRO A 184 15.16 12.48 -25.87
C PRO A 184 15.25 13.84 -25.15
N PRO A 185 15.69 13.88 -23.88
CA PRO A 185 15.79 15.13 -23.12
C PRO A 185 16.65 16.21 -23.79
N ASP A 186 17.73 15.81 -24.47
CA ASP A 186 18.63 16.75 -25.16
C ASP A 186 17.92 17.38 -26.37
N ASP A 187 17.19 16.59 -27.16
CA ASP A 187 16.39 17.07 -28.29
C ASP A 187 15.24 17.98 -27.85
N LEU A 188 14.59 17.66 -26.72
CA LEU A 188 13.53 18.51 -26.17
C LEU A 188 14.07 19.87 -25.73
N ARG A 189 15.25 19.90 -25.10
CA ARG A 189 15.93 21.15 -24.74
C ARG A 189 16.36 21.92 -25.98
N GLN A 190 16.85 21.23 -27.01
CA GLN A 190 17.16 21.88 -28.29
C GLN A 190 15.92 22.53 -28.91
N ARG A 191 14.77 21.84 -28.91
CA ARG A 191 13.50 22.42 -29.40
C ARG A 191 13.02 23.59 -28.55
N LEU A 192 13.28 23.59 -27.25
CA LEU A 192 12.99 24.73 -26.37
C LEU A 192 13.87 25.93 -26.74
N ASN A 193 15.18 25.72 -26.92
CA ASN A 193 16.14 26.76 -27.33
C ASN A 193 15.83 27.32 -28.74
N GLU A 194 15.29 26.50 -29.63
CA GLU A 194 14.84 26.90 -30.97
C GLU A 194 13.48 27.63 -30.96
N GLY A 195 12.86 27.87 -29.79
CA GLY A 195 11.57 28.55 -29.66
C GLY A 195 10.36 27.73 -30.13
N LYS A 196 10.52 26.41 -30.32
CA LYS A 196 9.47 25.53 -30.85
C LYS A 196 8.49 25.00 -29.79
N VAL A 197 8.72 25.31 -28.50
CA VAL A 197 7.93 24.80 -27.38
C VAL A 197 7.06 25.89 -26.72
N TYR A 198 7.46 27.16 -26.69
CA TYR A 198 6.65 28.27 -26.14
C TYR A 198 6.86 29.58 -26.92
N ILE A 199 5.84 30.46 -26.88
CA ILE A 199 5.95 31.86 -27.33
C ILE A 199 6.60 32.66 -26.19
N PRO A 200 7.61 33.52 -26.46
CA PRO A 200 8.26 34.32 -25.42
C PRO A 200 7.26 35.25 -24.71
N GLY A 201 7.25 35.23 -23.37
CA GLY A 201 6.48 36.18 -22.54
C GLY A 201 5.68 35.60 -21.36
N GLN A 202 5.57 34.28 -21.19
CA GLN A 202 4.91 33.69 -20.01
C GLN A 202 5.80 32.65 -19.30
N ALA A 203 6.29 33.06 -18.12
CA ALA A 203 6.89 32.22 -17.08
C ALA A 203 8.23 31.49 -17.39
N GLU A 204 9.23 32.20 -17.92
CA GLU A 204 10.60 31.66 -18.13
C GLU A 204 11.18 30.96 -16.88
N ARG A 205 11.02 31.56 -15.69
CA ARG A 205 11.60 31.03 -14.43
C ARG A 205 11.03 29.69 -13.95
N ALA A 206 9.74 29.42 -14.17
CA ALA A 206 9.12 28.14 -13.77
C ALA A 206 9.43 27.02 -14.77
N ILE A 207 9.61 27.39 -16.04
CA ILE A 207 9.97 26.50 -17.15
C ILE A 207 11.42 26.03 -16.98
N GLU A 208 12.36 26.89 -16.62
CA GLU A 208 13.77 26.50 -16.43
C GLU A 208 13.99 25.46 -15.34
N HIS A 209 13.23 25.51 -14.25
CA HIS A 209 13.27 24.48 -13.20
C HIS A 209 12.62 23.17 -13.65
N PHE A 210 11.54 23.22 -14.42
CA PHE A 210 10.83 22.03 -14.90
C PHE A 210 11.60 21.27 -15.98
N PHE A 211 12.24 21.97 -16.92
CA PHE A 211 12.95 21.39 -18.08
C PHE A 211 14.44 21.05 -17.83
N ARG A 212 14.86 20.91 -16.57
CA ARG A 212 16.21 20.42 -16.23
C ARG A 212 16.41 18.99 -16.73
N LYS A 213 17.62 18.67 -17.23
CA LYS A 213 17.94 17.35 -17.79
C LYS A 213 17.58 16.19 -16.85
N GLY A 214 17.88 16.32 -15.54
CA GLY A 214 17.53 15.31 -14.53
C GLY A 214 16.02 15.10 -14.41
N ASN A 215 15.25 16.18 -14.37
CA ASN A 215 13.79 16.14 -14.27
C ASN A 215 13.17 15.50 -15.51
N LEU A 216 13.67 15.84 -16.70
CA LEU A 216 13.21 15.26 -17.96
C LEU A 216 13.51 13.75 -18.06
N ILE A 217 14.66 13.29 -17.56
CA ILE A 217 14.98 11.85 -17.51
C ILE A 217 13.99 11.12 -16.60
N ALA A 218 13.71 11.66 -15.42
CA ALA A 218 12.79 11.06 -14.47
C ALA A 218 11.34 11.05 -14.99
N LEU A 219 10.87 12.15 -15.59
CA LEU A 219 9.53 12.20 -16.21
C LEU A 219 9.40 11.21 -17.38
N ARG A 220 10.47 11.05 -18.18
CA ARG A 220 10.53 10.07 -19.26
C ARG A 220 10.47 8.64 -18.74
N GLU A 221 11.22 8.34 -17.67
CA GLU A 221 11.17 7.04 -17.00
C GLU A 221 9.76 6.72 -16.49
N LEU A 222 9.11 7.67 -15.81
CA LEU A 222 7.75 7.51 -15.31
C LEU A 222 6.75 7.27 -16.45
N ALA A 223 6.86 8.01 -17.55
CA ALA A 223 6.00 7.85 -18.71
C ALA A 223 6.17 6.48 -19.39
N LEU A 224 7.42 6.03 -19.57
CA LEU A 224 7.74 4.71 -20.13
C LEU A 224 7.20 3.59 -19.23
N ARG A 225 7.41 3.69 -17.92
CA ARG A 225 6.94 2.71 -16.94
C ARG A 225 5.42 2.61 -16.94
N ARG A 226 4.71 3.75 -16.89
CA ARG A 226 3.24 3.76 -16.91
C ARG A 226 2.67 3.17 -18.20
N THR A 227 3.32 3.43 -19.33
CA THR A 227 2.95 2.81 -20.61
C THR A 227 3.18 1.30 -20.60
N ALA A 228 4.29 0.84 -20.02
CA ALA A 228 4.59 -0.59 -19.90
C ALA A 228 3.58 -1.31 -18.99
N ASP A 229 3.23 -0.73 -17.84
CA ASP A 229 2.22 -1.27 -16.92
C ASP A 229 0.86 -1.45 -17.64
N ARG A 230 0.45 -0.46 -18.44
CA ARG A 230 -0.78 -0.54 -19.24
C ARG A 230 -0.74 -1.65 -20.30
N VAL A 231 0.39 -1.81 -21.00
CA VAL A 231 0.57 -2.88 -22.00
C VAL A 231 0.48 -4.26 -21.33
N ASP A 232 1.03 -4.41 -20.12
CA ASP A 232 0.90 -5.63 -19.33
C ASP A 232 -0.56 -5.94 -18.96
N ASP A 233 -1.34 -4.92 -18.59
CA ASP A 233 -2.78 -5.06 -18.28
C ASP A 233 -3.63 -5.38 -19.52
N GLN A 234 -3.35 -4.74 -20.67
CA GLN A 234 -4.01 -5.09 -21.94
C GLN A 234 -3.72 -6.54 -22.34
N MET A 235 -2.48 -7.00 -22.16
CA MET A 235 -2.10 -8.39 -22.40
C MET A 235 -2.84 -9.35 -21.46
N ARG A 236 -3.12 -8.96 -20.20
CA ARG A 236 -3.94 -9.77 -19.28
C ARG A 236 -5.40 -9.83 -19.72
N ALA A 237 -6.01 -8.69 -20.02
CA ALA A 237 -7.42 -8.61 -20.43
C ALA A 237 -7.70 -9.37 -21.74
N PHE A 238 -6.80 -9.30 -22.72
CA PHE A 238 -6.87 -10.06 -23.97
C PHE A 238 -6.76 -11.59 -23.73
N ARG A 239 -6.03 -12.01 -22.69
CA ARG A 239 -5.87 -13.44 -22.34
C ARG A 239 -7.10 -14.03 -21.65
N ASP A 240 -7.83 -13.23 -20.87
CA ASP A 240 -9.06 -13.69 -20.22
C ASP A 240 -10.21 -13.90 -21.23
N THR A 241 -10.16 -13.22 -22.38
CA THR A 241 -11.16 -13.33 -23.46
C THR A 241 -10.87 -14.46 -24.46
N GLN A 242 -9.60 -14.82 -24.70
CA GLN A 242 -9.22 -15.98 -25.52
C GLN A 242 -8.72 -17.12 -24.65
N GLY A 243 -9.64 -18.01 -24.27
CA GLY A 243 -9.44 -19.08 -23.30
C GLY A 243 -8.05 -19.73 -23.26
N ARG A 244 -7.51 -19.81 -22.03
CA ARG A 244 -6.40 -20.63 -21.51
C ARG A 244 -5.62 -21.53 -22.49
N GLU A 245 -4.96 -21.00 -23.52
CA GLU A 245 -3.94 -21.78 -24.22
C GLU A 245 -2.67 -20.99 -24.58
N ARG A 246 -1.55 -21.62 -24.18
CA ARG A 246 -0.12 -21.30 -24.35
C ARG A 246 0.45 -20.25 -23.39
N VAL A 247 1.40 -20.69 -22.57
CA VAL A 247 2.33 -19.83 -21.84
C VAL A 247 3.24 -19.17 -22.88
N TRP A 248 3.20 -17.84 -22.99
CA TRP A 248 4.10 -17.12 -23.89
C TRP A 248 5.48 -16.99 -23.22
N HIS A 249 6.53 -17.44 -23.91
CA HIS A 249 7.93 -17.50 -23.46
C HIS A 249 8.63 -16.12 -23.40
N THR A 250 7.93 -15.04 -23.03
CA THR A 250 8.52 -13.69 -23.07
C THR A 250 9.40 -13.39 -21.84
N ARG A 251 9.23 -14.14 -20.74
CA ARG A 251 10.11 -14.10 -19.55
C ARG A 251 10.46 -15.53 -19.13
N ASP A 252 11.74 -15.78 -18.88
CA ASP A 252 12.16 -17.00 -18.22
C ASP A 252 11.52 -17.05 -16.82
N SER A 253 10.98 -18.20 -16.43
CA SER A 253 10.33 -18.41 -15.13
C SER A 253 10.44 -19.90 -14.76
N ILE A 254 10.76 -20.18 -13.50
CA ILE A 254 11.18 -21.52 -13.06
C ILE A 254 10.20 -22.11 -12.05
N LEU A 255 9.81 -23.36 -12.26
CA LEU A 255 9.12 -24.21 -11.29
C LEU A 255 10.04 -25.34 -10.82
N LEU A 256 10.43 -25.31 -9.55
CA LEU A 256 11.15 -26.39 -8.90
C LEU A 256 10.18 -27.40 -8.29
N CYS A 257 10.29 -28.67 -8.68
CA CYS A 257 9.52 -29.73 -8.04
C CYS A 257 10.36 -30.46 -6.98
N VAL A 258 9.97 -30.28 -5.71
CA VAL A 258 10.58 -30.98 -4.57
C VAL A 258 9.91 -32.35 -4.40
N GLY A 259 10.72 -33.42 -4.41
CA GLY A 259 10.25 -34.80 -4.30
C GLY A 259 10.48 -35.40 -2.92
N HIS A 260 10.10 -36.67 -2.75
CA HIS A 260 10.29 -37.43 -1.51
C HIS A 260 11.67 -38.11 -1.40
N ASN A 261 12.57 -37.88 -2.35
CA ASN A 261 13.90 -38.50 -2.41
C ASN A 261 14.97 -37.62 -1.74
N SER A 262 16.12 -38.20 -1.44
CA SER A 262 17.29 -37.45 -0.96
C SER A 262 17.83 -36.51 -2.03
N GLY A 263 18.53 -35.45 -1.60
CA GLY A 263 19.18 -34.49 -2.53
C GLY A 263 18.35 -33.25 -2.88
N ASN A 264 17.18 -33.05 -2.27
CA ASN A 264 16.33 -31.87 -2.50
C ASN A 264 17.07 -30.54 -2.25
N GLU A 265 17.97 -30.47 -1.27
CA GLU A 265 18.74 -29.24 -0.98
C GLU A 265 19.69 -28.86 -2.13
N LYS A 266 20.34 -29.85 -2.77
CA LYS A 266 21.20 -29.63 -3.94
C LYS A 266 20.38 -29.10 -5.11
N LEU A 267 19.19 -29.67 -5.31
CA LEU A 267 18.24 -29.28 -6.35
C LEU A 267 17.73 -27.84 -6.13
N VAL A 268 17.41 -27.46 -4.90
CA VAL A 268 17.05 -26.09 -4.50
C VAL A 268 18.19 -25.10 -4.82
N ARG A 269 19.44 -25.42 -4.44
CA ARG A 269 20.60 -24.54 -4.74
C ARG A 269 20.90 -24.42 -6.23
N ILE A 270 20.59 -25.44 -7.03
CA ILE A 270 20.75 -25.39 -8.50
C ILE A 270 19.67 -24.51 -9.12
N ALA A 271 18.42 -24.65 -8.67
CA ALA A 271 17.31 -23.81 -9.12
C ALA A 271 17.53 -22.34 -8.77
N ALA A 272 17.95 -22.03 -7.53
CA ALA A 272 18.28 -20.67 -7.11
C ALA A 272 19.39 -20.05 -7.97
N ARG A 273 20.45 -20.80 -8.27
CA ARG A 273 21.53 -20.32 -9.16
C ARG A 273 21.05 -20.09 -10.60
N LEU A 274 20.17 -20.95 -11.11
CA LEU A 274 19.61 -20.78 -12.45
C LEU A 274 18.69 -19.56 -12.51
N ALA A 275 17.82 -19.39 -11.50
CA ALA A 275 16.92 -18.25 -11.37
C ALA A 275 17.70 -16.93 -11.28
N ALA A 276 18.74 -16.87 -10.44
CA ALA A 276 19.61 -15.70 -10.33
C ALA A 276 20.33 -15.38 -11.65
N ARG A 277 20.74 -16.39 -12.42
CA ARG A 277 21.41 -16.20 -13.72
C ARG A 277 20.46 -15.71 -14.82
N LEU A 278 19.20 -16.15 -14.78
CA LEU A 278 18.16 -15.73 -15.72
C LEU A 278 17.43 -14.44 -15.28
N GLY A 279 17.69 -13.96 -14.07
CA GLY A 279 17.01 -12.78 -13.52
C GLY A 279 15.50 -13.00 -13.35
N CYS A 280 15.06 -14.23 -13.07
CA CYS A 280 13.65 -14.59 -13.05
C CYS A 280 13.11 -14.96 -11.66
N HIS A 281 11.81 -14.75 -11.48
CA HIS A 281 11.07 -15.32 -10.36
C HIS A 281 10.98 -16.84 -10.50
N TRP A 282 10.99 -17.53 -9.36
CA TRP A 282 10.97 -18.98 -9.33
C TRP A 282 10.15 -19.50 -8.14
N HIS A 283 9.48 -20.61 -8.37
CA HIS A 283 8.58 -21.23 -7.41
C HIS A 283 9.12 -22.61 -7.04
N ALA A 284 8.89 -23.04 -5.79
CA ALA A 284 9.20 -24.39 -5.35
C ALA A 284 7.94 -25.08 -4.82
N VAL A 285 7.58 -26.20 -5.45
CA VAL A 285 6.35 -26.92 -5.12
C VAL A 285 6.60 -28.34 -4.67
N TYR A 286 5.77 -28.77 -3.72
CA TYR A 286 5.63 -30.16 -3.31
C TYR A 286 4.19 -30.61 -3.51
N VAL A 287 3.99 -31.78 -4.13
CA VAL A 287 2.65 -32.35 -4.31
C VAL A 287 2.39 -33.43 -3.26
N GLU A 288 1.42 -33.18 -2.39
CA GLU A 288 0.89 -34.16 -1.44
C GLU A 288 -0.13 -35.08 -2.13
N THR A 289 0.28 -36.31 -2.42
CA THR A 289 -0.64 -37.38 -2.83
C THR A 289 -1.06 -38.25 -1.64
N PRO A 290 -2.20 -38.97 -1.71
CA PRO A 290 -2.64 -39.91 -0.67
C PRO A 290 -1.62 -41.00 -0.29
N LYS A 291 -0.71 -41.34 -1.22
CA LYS A 291 0.40 -42.28 -0.95
C LYS A 291 1.52 -41.59 -0.18
N LEU A 292 1.86 -40.34 -0.55
CA LEU A 292 2.91 -39.55 0.09
C LEU A 292 2.50 -39.02 1.47
N HIS A 293 1.20 -38.92 1.76
CA HIS A 293 0.71 -38.61 3.10
C HIS A 293 1.06 -39.69 4.15
N ARG A 294 1.46 -40.90 3.72
CA ARG A 294 1.88 -42.01 4.60
C ARG A 294 3.40 -42.08 4.80
N LEU A 295 4.17 -41.11 4.32
CA LEU A 295 5.63 -41.13 4.45
C LEU A 295 6.07 -41.08 5.92
N PRO A 296 7.20 -41.71 6.27
CA PRO A 296 7.84 -41.55 7.57
C PRO A 296 8.10 -40.07 7.91
N GLU A 297 7.99 -39.72 9.19
CA GLU A 297 8.17 -38.33 9.64
C GLU A 297 9.51 -37.72 9.20
N SER A 298 10.59 -38.52 9.20
CA SER A 298 11.93 -38.09 8.79
C SER A 298 11.98 -37.61 7.33
N GLN A 299 11.30 -38.31 6.42
CA GLN A 299 11.23 -37.93 5.01
C GLN A 299 10.37 -36.69 4.81
N ARG A 300 9.24 -36.56 5.54
CA ARG A 300 8.40 -35.36 5.50
C ARG A 300 9.16 -34.12 5.98
N ARG A 301 9.95 -34.25 7.06
CA ARG A 301 10.83 -33.17 7.56
C ARG A 301 11.89 -32.77 6.54
N ALA A 302 12.44 -33.70 5.75
CA ALA A 302 13.42 -33.38 4.71
C ALA A 302 12.82 -32.55 3.56
N ILE A 303 11.57 -32.85 3.15
CA ILE A 303 10.85 -32.09 2.12
C ILE A 303 10.62 -30.66 2.57
N LEU A 304 10.16 -30.48 3.81
CA LEU A 304 9.84 -29.14 4.33
C LEU A 304 11.08 -28.31 4.62
N ARG A 305 12.19 -28.92 5.04
CA ARG A 305 13.50 -28.25 5.09
C ARG A 305 13.93 -27.75 3.72
N ALA A 306 13.72 -28.53 2.67
CA ALA A 306 14.03 -28.11 1.31
C ALA A 306 13.13 -26.97 0.81
N LEU A 307 11.83 -26.99 1.13
CA LEU A 307 10.93 -25.86 0.81
C LEU A 307 11.34 -24.60 1.57
N ARG A 308 11.64 -24.70 2.87
CA ARG A 308 12.11 -23.56 3.67
C ARG A 308 13.41 -22.98 3.11
N LEU A 309 14.37 -23.84 2.74
CA LEU A 309 15.61 -23.41 2.07
C LEU A 309 15.32 -22.70 0.75
N ALA A 310 14.33 -23.16 -0.03
CA ALA A 310 13.95 -22.49 -1.27
C ALA A 310 13.38 -21.08 -0.98
N GLN A 311 12.54 -20.96 0.05
CA GLN A 311 12.00 -19.67 0.49
C GLN A 311 13.10 -18.70 0.95
N GLU A 312 14.07 -19.17 1.74
CA GLU A 312 15.22 -18.38 2.19
C GLU A 312 16.11 -17.91 1.01
N LEU A 313 16.11 -18.65 -0.10
CA LEU A 313 16.81 -18.29 -1.35
C LEU A 313 15.92 -17.51 -2.34
N GLY A 314 14.75 -17.03 -1.90
CA GLY A 314 13.87 -16.15 -2.67
C GLY A 314 12.86 -16.86 -3.57
N ALA A 315 12.56 -18.15 -3.35
CA ALA A 315 11.49 -18.85 -4.07
C ALA A 315 10.11 -18.61 -3.42
N GLU A 316 9.08 -18.53 -4.25
CA GLU A 316 7.70 -18.70 -3.77
C GLU A 316 7.39 -20.19 -3.56
N THR A 317 6.97 -20.58 -2.36
CA THR A 317 6.76 -22.00 -2.04
C THR A 317 5.29 -22.37 -1.94
N ALA A 318 4.88 -23.48 -2.57
CA ALA A 318 3.51 -23.98 -2.44
C ALA A 318 3.46 -25.50 -2.19
N THR A 319 2.47 -25.95 -1.44
CA THR A 319 2.16 -27.38 -1.26
C THR A 319 0.83 -27.69 -1.92
N LEU A 320 0.87 -28.46 -3.01
CA LEU A 320 -0.30 -28.82 -3.81
C LEU A 320 -0.90 -30.12 -3.26
N SER A 321 -2.23 -30.26 -3.27
CA SER A 321 -2.92 -31.44 -2.75
C SER A 321 -3.79 -32.06 -3.83
N GLU A 322 -3.21 -32.96 -4.61
CA GLU A 322 -3.84 -33.57 -5.78
C GLU A 322 -3.58 -35.08 -5.80
N PRO A 323 -4.49 -35.89 -6.39
CA PRO A 323 -4.28 -37.32 -6.52
C PRO A 323 -3.17 -37.68 -7.53
N ASP A 324 -2.91 -36.81 -8.50
CA ASP A 324 -1.98 -37.02 -9.62
C ASP A 324 -0.87 -35.96 -9.60
N GLU A 325 0.39 -36.37 -9.47
CA GLU A 325 1.52 -35.44 -9.26
C GLU A 325 1.78 -34.60 -10.52
N GLU A 326 1.69 -35.23 -11.68
CA GLU A 326 2.01 -34.64 -12.97
C GLU A 326 1.01 -33.54 -13.34
N ARG A 327 -0.29 -33.83 -13.19
CA ARG A 327 -1.35 -32.85 -13.49
C ARG A 327 -1.31 -31.65 -12.55
N ALA A 328 -1.00 -31.88 -11.28
CA ALA A 328 -0.85 -30.81 -10.30
C ALA A 328 0.27 -29.85 -10.67
N VAL A 329 1.44 -30.39 -11.03
CA VAL A 329 2.61 -29.60 -11.44
C VAL A 329 2.32 -28.83 -12.72
N LEU A 330 1.73 -29.47 -13.74
CA LEU A 330 1.40 -28.80 -15.00
C LEU A 330 0.35 -27.71 -14.82
N ARG A 331 -0.69 -27.96 -14.02
CA ARG A 331 -1.70 -26.94 -13.73
C ARG A 331 -1.07 -25.75 -13.02
N TYR A 332 -0.27 -25.99 -11.98
CA TYR A 332 0.40 -24.93 -11.25
C TYR A 332 1.35 -24.13 -12.13
N ALA A 333 2.12 -24.81 -12.99
CA ALA A 333 3.01 -24.18 -13.96
C ALA A 333 2.24 -23.26 -14.92
N ARG A 334 1.10 -23.71 -15.44
CA ARG A 334 0.27 -22.91 -16.35
C ARG A 334 -0.44 -21.75 -15.65
N GLU A 335 -0.95 -21.96 -14.43
CA GLU A 335 -1.59 -20.92 -13.62
C GLU A 335 -0.62 -19.78 -13.26
N HIS A 336 0.65 -20.11 -13.00
CA HIS A 336 1.68 -19.14 -12.59
C HIS A 336 2.64 -18.76 -13.74
N ASN A 337 2.33 -19.14 -14.98
CA ASN A 337 3.16 -18.89 -16.17
C ASN A 337 4.64 -19.31 -15.99
N LEU A 338 4.89 -20.48 -15.42
CA LEU A 338 6.23 -21.02 -15.17
C LEU A 338 6.67 -21.88 -16.36
N GLY A 339 7.52 -21.32 -17.23
CA GLY A 339 7.89 -21.93 -18.50
C GLY A 339 8.91 -23.07 -18.40
N LYS A 340 9.71 -23.13 -17.32
CA LYS A 340 10.73 -24.17 -17.11
C LYS A 340 10.48 -24.94 -15.83
N ILE A 341 10.39 -26.27 -15.93
CA ILE A 341 10.22 -27.16 -14.79
C ILE A 341 11.53 -27.87 -14.46
N ILE A 342 12.04 -27.66 -13.25
CA ILE A 342 13.25 -28.31 -12.73
C ILE A 342 12.85 -29.50 -11.85
N ILE A 343 13.33 -30.69 -12.21
CA ILE A 343 13.10 -31.93 -11.46
C ILE A 343 14.42 -32.69 -11.24
N GLY A 344 14.47 -33.45 -10.14
CA GLY A 344 15.61 -34.32 -9.83
C GLY A 344 15.53 -35.63 -10.63
N ARG A 345 16.67 -36.09 -11.15
CA ARG A 345 16.79 -37.39 -11.81
C ARG A 345 16.50 -38.49 -10.80
N ARG A 346 15.45 -39.26 -11.03
CA ARG A 346 15.08 -40.41 -10.20
C ARG A 346 15.80 -41.67 -10.70
N SER A 347 16.49 -42.40 -9.82
CA SER A 347 17.05 -43.73 -10.12
C SER A 347 15.95 -44.77 -9.99
N GLU A 348 15.22 -45.06 -11.07
CA GLU A 348 14.21 -46.13 -11.06
C GLU A 348 14.79 -47.49 -11.48
N GLN A 349 14.38 -48.55 -10.79
CA GLN A 349 14.70 -49.93 -11.17
C GLN A 349 14.01 -50.30 -12.49
N ARG A 350 14.77 -50.92 -13.40
CA ARG A 350 14.50 -51.22 -14.82
C ARG A 350 13.20 -51.98 -15.19
N TRP A 351 12.30 -52.32 -14.26
CA TRP A 351 11.25 -53.32 -14.49
C TRP A 351 9.80 -52.84 -14.38
N LYS A 352 9.48 -51.56 -14.66
CA LYS A 352 8.08 -51.08 -14.69
C LYS A 352 7.66 -50.54 -16.06
N LEU A 353 6.54 -51.06 -16.56
CA LEU A 353 5.85 -50.64 -17.81
C LEU A 353 5.31 -49.20 -17.82
N ARG A 354 5.33 -48.49 -16.68
CA ARG A 354 4.93 -47.08 -16.57
C ARG A 354 6.20 -46.23 -16.49
N GLY A 355 6.57 -45.57 -17.59
CA GLY A 355 7.79 -44.73 -17.71
C GLY A 355 7.97 -43.68 -16.60
N SER A 356 9.11 -42.99 -16.59
CA SER A 356 9.52 -42.13 -15.47
C SER A 356 8.60 -40.92 -15.27
N PHE A 357 8.63 -40.30 -14.08
CA PHE A 357 7.90 -39.06 -13.80
C PHE A 357 8.21 -37.96 -14.84
N ALA A 358 9.49 -37.85 -15.24
CA ALA A 358 9.94 -36.94 -16.28
C ALA A 358 9.28 -37.24 -17.63
N ASP A 359 9.22 -38.53 -18.03
CA ASP A 359 8.61 -38.95 -19.30
C ASP A 359 7.11 -38.67 -19.33
N ARG A 360 6.42 -38.83 -18.19
CA ARG A 360 4.98 -38.54 -18.10
C ARG A 360 4.71 -37.04 -18.16
N LEU A 361 5.52 -36.24 -17.47
CA LEU A 361 5.40 -34.78 -17.51
C LEU A 361 5.68 -34.23 -18.91
N GLY A 362 6.73 -34.72 -19.58
CA GLY A 362 7.04 -34.33 -20.96
C GLY A 362 5.99 -34.75 -21.99
N LYS A 363 5.27 -35.87 -21.78
CA LYS A 363 4.15 -36.27 -22.64
C LYS A 363 2.90 -35.41 -22.47
N LEU A 364 2.64 -34.93 -21.25
CA LEU A 364 1.43 -34.18 -20.90
C LEU A 364 1.60 -32.66 -21.06
N GLY A 365 2.84 -32.16 -21.06
CA GLY A 365 3.17 -30.74 -21.22
C GLY A 365 4.26 -30.53 -22.26
N PRO A 366 4.00 -30.76 -23.57
CA PRO A 366 4.96 -30.49 -24.65
C PRO A 366 5.27 -28.99 -24.80
N ASP A 367 4.46 -28.13 -24.19
CA ASP A 367 4.56 -26.67 -24.15
C ASP A 367 5.56 -26.13 -23.11
N LEU A 368 6.16 -27.00 -22.28
CA LEU A 368 7.00 -26.60 -21.13
C LEU A 368 8.40 -27.20 -21.22
N ASP A 369 9.42 -26.42 -20.85
CA ASP A 369 10.80 -26.88 -20.83
C ASP A 369 11.08 -27.74 -19.59
N LEU A 370 11.59 -28.96 -19.77
CA LEU A 370 11.93 -29.85 -18.65
C LEU A 370 13.44 -29.91 -18.41
N VAL A 371 13.90 -29.48 -17.23
CA VAL A 371 15.30 -29.52 -16.80
C VAL A 371 15.49 -30.62 -15.75
N ILE A 372 16.23 -31.67 -16.12
CA ILE A 372 16.47 -32.82 -15.24
C ILE A 372 17.87 -32.73 -14.63
N VAL A 373 17.93 -32.56 -13.31
CA VAL A 373 19.17 -32.40 -12.55
C VAL A 373 19.63 -33.74 -11.97
N ALA A 374 20.88 -34.14 -12.22
CA ALA A 374 21.46 -35.33 -11.59
C ALA A 374 21.70 -35.10 -10.09
N LEU A 375 21.13 -35.97 -9.26
CA LEU A 375 21.40 -36.03 -7.83
C LEU A 375 22.50 -37.09 -7.62
N GLU A 376 23.56 -36.76 -6.87
CA GLU A 376 24.55 -37.77 -6.47
C GLU A 376 23.89 -38.70 -5.46
N ASN A 377 24.04 -40.02 -5.70
CA ASN A 377 23.49 -41.07 -4.85
C ASN A 377 24.32 -41.26 -3.58
N ASP A 378 24.58 -40.20 -2.82
CA ASP A 378 24.91 -40.39 -1.41
C ASP A 378 23.59 -40.72 -0.71
N SER A 379 23.27 -42.01 -0.68
CA SER A 379 22.23 -42.51 0.21
C SER A 379 22.77 -42.34 1.62
N PRO A 380 22.28 -41.40 2.45
CA PRO A 380 22.60 -41.46 3.87
C PRO A 380 22.15 -42.83 4.40
N PRO A 381 22.87 -43.42 5.37
CA PRO A 381 22.49 -44.71 5.93
C PRO A 381 21.03 -44.63 6.38
N GLN A 382 20.22 -45.62 5.99
CA GLN A 382 18.81 -45.67 6.36
C GLN A 382 18.72 -45.50 7.89
N PRO A 383 18.10 -44.43 8.42
CA PRO A 383 17.83 -44.37 9.85
C PRO A 383 16.98 -45.60 10.15
N GLY A 384 17.47 -46.44 11.06
CA GLY A 384 16.86 -47.71 11.41
C GLY A 384 15.36 -47.51 11.66
N LYS A 385 14.54 -48.43 11.13
CA LYS A 385 13.08 -48.44 11.28
C LYS A 385 12.69 -48.02 12.70
N GLU A 386 12.30 -46.76 12.87
CA GLU A 386 11.70 -46.31 14.12
C GLU A 386 10.40 -47.09 14.27
N HIS A 387 10.36 -47.92 15.32
CA HIS A 387 9.17 -48.67 15.68
C HIS A 387 8.08 -47.65 16.03
N ASP A 388 7.07 -47.56 15.17
CA ASP A 388 5.78 -46.91 15.45
C ASP A 388 5.25 -47.48 16.76
N SER A 389 5.37 -46.73 17.86
CA SER A 389 5.00 -47.14 19.23
C SER A 389 3.49 -47.19 19.44
N ARG A 390 2.71 -47.33 18.37
CA ARG A 390 1.30 -47.71 18.44
C ARG A 390 1.26 -49.21 18.68
N ASN A 391 0.79 -49.60 19.87
CA ASN A 391 0.62 -50.99 20.27
C ASN A 391 0.12 -51.85 19.11
N PHE A 392 0.95 -52.80 18.67
CA PHE A 392 0.64 -53.74 17.58
C PHE A 392 -0.71 -54.44 17.85
N GLY A 393 -1.07 -54.63 19.13
CA GLY A 393 -2.36 -55.17 19.56
C GLY A 393 -3.59 -54.32 19.21
N GLU A 394 -3.52 -52.99 19.13
CA GLU A 394 -4.70 -52.15 18.84
C GLU A 394 -5.05 -52.13 17.35
N LYS A 395 -4.05 -52.12 16.45
CA LYS A 395 -4.26 -52.23 14.99
C LYS A 395 -4.90 -53.57 14.61
N TRP A 396 -4.47 -54.67 15.25
CA TRP A 396 -4.98 -56.01 14.97
C TRP A 396 -6.33 -56.30 15.65
N ARG A 397 -6.62 -55.74 16.83
CA ARG A 397 -7.94 -55.91 17.48
C ARG A 397 -9.11 -55.42 16.62
N MET A 398 -8.95 -54.30 15.93
CA MET A 398 -10.00 -53.74 15.06
C MET A 398 -10.17 -54.58 13.78
N GLN A 399 -9.09 -55.13 13.23
CA GLN A 399 -9.12 -56.03 12.06
C GLN A 399 -9.68 -57.41 12.42
N LEU A 400 -9.31 -57.98 13.57
CA LEU A 400 -9.83 -59.26 14.07
C LEU A 400 -11.33 -59.19 14.37
N ARG A 401 -11.81 -58.09 14.97
CA ARG A 401 -13.25 -57.85 15.14
C ARG A 401 -13.98 -57.77 13.79
N GLY A 402 -13.39 -57.10 12.80
CA GLY A 402 -13.93 -57.04 11.45
C GLY A 402 -14.02 -58.42 10.78
N CYS A 403 -13.00 -59.27 10.93
CA CYS A 403 -13.02 -60.63 10.41
C CYS A 403 -14.04 -61.52 11.13
N ALA A 404 -14.17 -61.41 12.46
CA ALA A 404 -15.17 -62.16 13.21
C ALA A 404 -16.61 -61.80 12.82
N VAL A 405 -16.90 -60.49 12.64
CA VAL A 405 -18.21 -60.02 12.18
C VAL A 405 -18.48 -60.44 10.73
N ALA A 406 -17.46 -60.42 9.87
CA ALA A 406 -17.58 -60.93 8.51
C ALA A 406 -18.03 -62.40 8.51
N VAL A 407 -17.34 -63.26 9.27
CA VAL A 407 -17.68 -64.69 9.39
C VAL A 407 -19.10 -64.88 9.94
N ALA A 408 -19.48 -64.14 10.99
CA ALA A 408 -20.81 -64.23 11.59
C ALA A 408 -21.92 -63.80 10.61
N LEU A 409 -21.70 -62.73 9.83
CA LEU A 409 -22.66 -62.26 8.84
C LEU A 409 -22.79 -63.24 7.67
N CYS A 410 -21.68 -63.84 7.22
CA CYS A 410 -21.68 -64.87 6.17
C CYS A 410 -22.45 -66.12 6.62
N ALA A 411 -22.26 -66.54 7.88
CA ALA A 411 -22.99 -67.65 8.48
C ALA A 411 -24.49 -67.34 8.61
N LEU A 412 -24.85 -66.12 9.04
CA LEU A 412 -26.24 -65.68 9.13
C LEU A 412 -26.93 -65.67 7.76
N ILE A 413 -26.27 -65.12 6.73
CA ILE A 413 -26.79 -65.09 5.35
C ILE A 413 -27.02 -66.50 4.82
N THR A 414 -26.09 -67.41 5.10
CA THR A 414 -26.19 -68.82 4.69
C THR A 414 -27.38 -69.52 5.37
N LEU A 415 -27.52 -69.35 6.69
CA LEU A 415 -28.61 -69.95 7.47
C LEU A 415 -29.98 -69.40 7.06
N LEU A 416 -30.07 -68.09 6.83
CA LEU A 416 -31.30 -67.41 6.45
C LEU A 416 -31.69 -67.76 5.00
N SER A 417 -30.71 -67.98 4.12
CA SER A 417 -30.94 -68.46 2.76
C SER A 417 -31.45 -69.90 2.73
N GLN A 418 -30.92 -70.78 3.58
CA GLN A 418 -31.42 -72.15 3.72
C GLN A 418 -32.84 -72.22 4.31
N TRP A 419 -33.16 -71.32 5.25
CA TRP A 419 -34.47 -71.35 5.93
C TRP A 419 -35.58 -70.62 5.17
N LEU A 420 -35.27 -69.49 4.52
CA LEU A 420 -36.27 -68.59 3.94
C LEU A 420 -36.42 -68.74 2.41
N LEU A 421 -35.41 -69.28 1.70
CA LEU A 421 -35.36 -69.31 0.23
C LEU A 421 -35.25 -70.73 -0.41
N PRO A 422 -35.89 -71.80 0.10
CA PRO A 422 -35.77 -73.14 -0.49
C PRO A 422 -36.44 -73.31 -1.88
N GLY A 423 -37.00 -72.25 -2.47
CA GLY A 423 -37.61 -72.25 -3.80
C GLY A 423 -37.14 -71.15 -4.74
N PHE A 424 -36.10 -70.39 -4.36
CA PHE A 424 -35.56 -69.31 -5.20
C PHE A 424 -34.45 -69.81 -6.11
N ASP A 425 -34.36 -69.21 -7.29
CA ASP A 425 -33.26 -69.46 -8.23
C ASP A 425 -31.90 -69.12 -7.59
N GLN A 426 -30.89 -69.94 -7.89
CA GLN A 426 -29.52 -69.82 -7.37
C GLN A 426 -28.91 -68.44 -7.69
N ALA A 427 -29.33 -67.81 -8.79
CA ALA A 427 -28.91 -66.45 -9.15
C ALA A 427 -29.31 -65.40 -8.09
N ASN A 428 -30.48 -65.52 -7.47
CA ASN A 428 -30.94 -64.59 -6.44
C ASN A 428 -30.15 -64.74 -5.13
N LEU A 429 -29.73 -65.97 -4.81
CA LEU A 429 -28.88 -66.25 -3.65
C LEU A 429 -27.53 -65.54 -3.77
N VAL A 430 -26.91 -65.58 -4.95
CA VAL A 430 -25.63 -64.86 -5.22
C VAL A 430 -25.77 -63.36 -4.92
N MET A 431 -26.90 -62.73 -5.26
CA MET A 431 -27.15 -61.31 -4.98
C MET A 431 -27.19 -61.02 -3.47
N VAL A 432 -27.83 -61.89 -2.67
CA VAL A 432 -27.89 -61.74 -1.21
C VAL A 432 -26.49 -61.87 -0.58
N TYR A 433 -25.68 -62.81 -1.06
CA TYR A 433 -24.29 -62.94 -0.61
C TYR A 433 -23.44 -61.72 -0.99
N LEU A 434 -23.61 -61.16 -2.20
CA LEU A 434 -22.94 -59.94 -2.61
C LEU A 434 -23.36 -58.73 -1.76
N LEU A 435 -24.64 -58.64 -1.38
CA LEU A 435 -25.14 -57.61 -0.45
C LEU A 435 -24.45 -57.74 0.92
N GLY A 436 -24.25 -58.96 1.42
CA GLY A 436 -23.48 -59.21 2.63
C GLY A 436 -22.04 -58.69 2.56
N VAL A 437 -21.34 -58.95 1.44
CA VAL A 437 -19.99 -58.44 1.20
C VAL A 437 -19.99 -56.90 1.19
N ALA A 438 -21.00 -56.28 0.59
CA ALA A 438 -21.14 -54.81 0.55
C ALA A 438 -21.34 -54.20 1.95
N ILE A 439 -22.17 -54.81 2.80
CA ILE A 439 -22.36 -54.38 4.19
C ILE A 439 -21.05 -54.50 4.97
N VAL A 440 -20.33 -55.61 4.86
CA VAL A 440 -19.02 -55.79 5.52
C VAL A 440 -18.01 -54.74 5.02
N ALA A 441 -18.01 -54.43 3.72
CA ALA A 441 -17.16 -53.38 3.15
C ALA A 441 -17.47 -52.00 3.77
N LEU A 442 -18.76 -51.66 3.91
CA LEU A 442 -19.24 -50.39 4.46
C LEU A 442 -18.84 -50.20 5.92
N PHE A 443 -18.86 -51.26 6.73
CA PHE A 443 -18.60 -51.15 8.17
C PHE A 443 -17.16 -51.48 8.58
N PHE A 444 -16.47 -52.42 7.92
CA PHE A 444 -15.18 -52.94 8.38
C PHE A 444 -14.01 -52.79 7.39
N GLY A 445 -14.26 -52.32 6.16
CA GLY A 445 -13.22 -51.93 5.19
C GLY A 445 -12.70 -53.09 4.33
N ARG A 446 -11.57 -52.85 3.63
CA ARG A 446 -11.10 -53.69 2.51
C ARG A 446 -10.81 -55.14 2.91
N TRP A 447 -9.98 -55.34 3.94
CA TRP A 447 -9.50 -56.68 4.29
C TRP A 447 -10.62 -57.62 4.80
N PRO A 448 -11.53 -57.18 5.69
CA PRO A 448 -12.70 -57.97 6.07
C PRO A 448 -13.67 -58.27 4.93
N SER A 449 -13.83 -57.35 3.97
CA SER A 449 -14.68 -57.54 2.79
C SER A 449 -14.11 -58.58 1.81
N VAL A 450 -12.80 -58.59 1.59
CA VAL A 450 -12.14 -59.64 0.79
C VAL A 450 -12.27 -61.00 1.47
N LEU A 451 -12.08 -61.06 2.79
CA LEU A 451 -12.30 -62.29 3.56
C LEU A 451 -13.76 -62.76 3.45
N ALA A 452 -14.73 -61.86 3.59
CA ALA A 452 -16.15 -62.17 3.43
C ALA A 452 -16.49 -62.68 2.02
N ALA A 453 -15.89 -62.12 0.97
CA ALA A 453 -16.10 -62.58 -0.40
C ALA A 453 -15.59 -64.02 -0.61
N VAL A 454 -14.41 -64.35 -0.07
CA VAL A 454 -13.85 -65.71 -0.15
C VAL A 454 -14.70 -66.70 0.65
N ILE A 455 -15.10 -66.33 1.87
CA ILE A 455 -15.98 -67.17 2.71
C ILE A 455 -17.33 -67.37 2.03
N ASN A 456 -17.92 -66.33 1.44
CA ASN A 456 -19.21 -66.42 0.76
C ASN A 456 -19.16 -67.32 -0.49
N VAL A 457 -18.08 -67.25 -1.28
CA VAL A 457 -17.88 -68.18 -2.40
C VAL A 457 -17.75 -69.62 -1.91
N ALA A 458 -16.97 -69.86 -0.85
CA ALA A 458 -16.81 -71.18 -0.26
C ALA A 458 -18.10 -71.73 0.37
N SER A 459 -18.90 -70.87 1.02
CA SER A 459 -20.21 -71.23 1.58
C SER A 459 -21.23 -71.50 0.48
N PHE A 460 -21.24 -70.72 -0.60
CA PHE A 460 -22.14 -70.96 -1.72
C PHE A 460 -21.87 -72.31 -2.41
N ASP A 461 -20.59 -72.62 -2.65
CA ASP A 461 -20.16 -73.89 -3.24
C ASP A 461 -20.60 -75.09 -2.38
N LEU A 462 -20.33 -75.02 -1.07
CA LEU A 462 -20.58 -76.14 -0.16
C LEU A 462 -22.08 -76.43 0.08
N PHE A 463 -22.94 -75.42 0.06
CA PHE A 463 -24.35 -75.55 0.46
C PHE A 463 -25.37 -75.50 -0.68
N PHE A 464 -25.04 -74.95 -1.85
CA PHE A 464 -26.03 -74.69 -2.90
C PHE A 464 -25.66 -75.22 -4.30
N VAL A 465 -24.40 -75.63 -4.52
CA VAL A 465 -23.96 -76.25 -5.78
C VAL A 465 -24.06 -77.78 -5.66
N GLN A 466 -24.62 -78.44 -6.68
CA GLN A 466 -24.72 -79.91 -6.68
C GLN A 466 -23.40 -80.55 -7.13
N PRO A 467 -22.90 -81.61 -6.46
CA PRO A 467 -23.46 -82.28 -5.28
C PRO A 467 -23.26 -81.47 -3.99
N GLU A 468 -24.36 -81.24 -3.26
CA GLU A 468 -24.35 -80.51 -1.97
C GLU A 468 -23.40 -81.20 -0.97
N TRP A 469 -22.76 -80.41 -0.11
CA TRP A 469 -21.75 -80.86 0.86
C TRP A 469 -20.40 -81.31 0.26
N SER A 470 -20.09 -80.89 -0.96
CA SER A 470 -18.83 -81.17 -1.64
C SER A 470 -18.26 -79.93 -2.33
N PHE A 471 -16.92 -79.83 -2.42
CA PHE A 471 -16.21 -78.82 -3.23
C PHE A 471 -15.98 -79.29 -4.68
N ALA A 472 -16.69 -80.32 -5.13
CA ALA A 472 -16.53 -80.92 -6.44
C ALA A 472 -17.29 -80.12 -7.50
N VAL A 473 -16.67 -79.06 -8.03
CA VAL A 473 -17.26 -78.23 -9.09
C VAL A 473 -17.20 -78.97 -10.43
N SER A 474 -18.30 -79.63 -10.81
CA SER A 474 -18.41 -80.36 -12.07
C SER A 474 -18.91 -79.53 -13.26
N ASP A 475 -19.48 -78.35 -13.01
CA ASP A 475 -20.05 -77.48 -14.04
C ASP A 475 -19.25 -76.16 -14.18
N MET A 476 -18.87 -75.84 -15.42
CA MET A 476 -18.15 -74.63 -15.79
C MET A 476 -18.95 -73.35 -15.49
N GLN A 477 -20.28 -73.44 -15.42
CA GLN A 477 -21.15 -72.30 -15.12
C GLN A 477 -20.92 -71.73 -13.71
N TYR A 478 -20.65 -72.58 -12.71
CA TYR A 478 -20.39 -72.12 -11.34
C TYR A 478 -18.99 -71.53 -11.17
N LEU A 479 -17.98 -72.05 -11.88
CA LEU A 479 -16.64 -71.44 -11.92
C LEU A 479 -16.69 -69.99 -12.41
N LEU A 480 -17.49 -69.71 -13.44
CA LEU A 480 -17.71 -68.35 -13.93
C LEU A 480 -18.39 -67.47 -12.86
N THR A 481 -19.41 -68.01 -12.19
CA THR A 481 -20.15 -67.31 -11.13
C THR A 481 -19.24 -66.96 -9.95
N PHE A 482 -18.37 -67.86 -9.51
CA PHE A 482 -17.38 -67.61 -8.45
C PHE A 482 -16.38 -66.53 -8.84
N GLY A 483 -15.88 -66.58 -10.08
CA GLY A 483 -14.97 -65.57 -10.61
C GLY A 483 -15.60 -64.18 -10.62
N VAL A 484 -16.84 -64.07 -11.10
CA VAL A 484 -17.60 -62.81 -11.12
C VAL A 484 -17.89 -62.33 -9.71
N MET A 485 -18.37 -63.20 -8.82
CA MET A 485 -18.70 -62.86 -7.43
C MET A 485 -17.49 -62.37 -6.64
N LEU A 486 -16.34 -63.05 -6.78
CA LEU A 486 -15.08 -62.65 -6.17
C LEU A 486 -14.59 -61.30 -6.72
N THR A 487 -14.67 -61.12 -8.04
CA THR A 487 -14.30 -59.86 -8.69
C THR A 487 -15.18 -58.72 -8.18
N VAL A 488 -16.51 -58.86 -8.22
CA VAL A 488 -17.48 -57.88 -7.74
C VAL A 488 -17.24 -57.57 -6.25
N GLY A 489 -17.05 -58.59 -5.40
CA GLY A 489 -16.75 -58.41 -3.98
C GLY A 489 -15.45 -57.61 -3.73
N ILE A 490 -14.39 -57.88 -4.49
CA ILE A 490 -13.13 -57.12 -4.43
C ILE A 490 -13.32 -55.67 -4.92
N THR A 491 -14.08 -55.47 -6.00
CA THR A 491 -14.39 -54.13 -6.52
C THR A 491 -15.16 -53.31 -5.49
N ILE A 492 -16.21 -53.88 -4.89
CA ILE A 492 -17.00 -53.26 -3.81
C ILE A 492 -16.10 -52.95 -2.60
N GLY A 493 -15.24 -53.89 -2.20
CA GLY A 493 -14.28 -53.70 -1.11
C GLY A 493 -13.29 -52.55 -1.38
N ASN A 494 -12.81 -52.40 -2.62
CA ASN A 494 -11.90 -51.33 -3.01
C ASN A 494 -12.59 -49.96 -3.12
N LEU A 495 -13.75 -49.89 -3.76
CA LEU A 495 -14.55 -48.66 -3.89
C LEU A 495 -14.94 -48.14 -2.50
N THR A 496 -15.44 -49.01 -1.64
CA THR A 496 -15.87 -48.64 -0.29
C THR A 496 -14.71 -48.18 0.59
N ALA A 497 -13.54 -48.82 0.48
CA ALA A 497 -12.33 -48.37 1.16
C ALA A 497 -11.87 -46.99 0.68
N GLY A 498 -12.03 -46.69 -0.62
CA GLY A 498 -11.80 -45.38 -1.20
C GLY A 498 -12.72 -44.30 -0.63
N VAL A 499 -14.04 -44.54 -0.64
CA VAL A 499 -15.05 -43.61 -0.11
C VAL A 499 -14.82 -43.32 1.38
N ARG A 500 -14.49 -44.34 2.19
CA ARG A 500 -14.23 -44.14 3.63
C ARG A 500 -12.94 -43.38 3.90
N TYR A 501 -11.91 -43.59 3.09
CA TYR A 501 -10.68 -42.82 3.19
C TYR A 501 -10.95 -41.35 2.86
N GLN A 502 -11.70 -41.07 1.79
CA GLN A 502 -12.11 -39.71 1.43
C GLN A 502 -12.98 -39.06 2.53
N ALA A 503 -13.98 -39.76 3.06
CA ALA A 503 -14.84 -39.24 4.14
C ALA A 503 -14.05 -38.92 5.43
N ARG A 504 -13.06 -39.75 5.79
CA ARG A 504 -12.18 -39.49 6.94
C ARG A 504 -11.30 -38.25 6.73
N VAL A 505 -10.72 -38.12 5.53
CA VAL A 505 -9.92 -36.95 5.17
C VAL A 505 -10.77 -35.69 5.15
N ALA A 506 -12.00 -35.77 4.63
CA ALA A 506 -12.95 -34.65 4.62
C ALA A 506 -13.31 -34.17 6.03
N ARG A 507 -13.63 -35.08 6.96
CA ARG A 507 -13.92 -34.74 8.37
C ARG A 507 -12.73 -34.08 9.07
N TYR A 508 -11.51 -34.54 8.80
CA TYR A 508 -10.31 -33.93 9.36
C TYR A 508 -10.11 -32.50 8.84
N ARG A 509 -10.39 -32.25 7.56
CA ARG A 509 -10.37 -30.90 6.97
C ARG A 509 -11.44 -30.00 7.59
N GLU A 510 -12.66 -30.51 7.77
CA GLU A 510 -13.77 -29.77 8.38
C GLU A 510 -13.45 -29.33 9.81
N GLN A 511 -12.96 -30.24 10.65
CA GLN A 511 -12.57 -29.92 12.03
C GLN A 511 -11.48 -28.83 12.09
N ARG A 512 -10.49 -28.91 11.20
CA ARG A 512 -9.42 -27.91 11.13
C ARG A 512 -9.93 -26.54 10.72
N ALA A 513 -10.77 -26.47 9.71
CA ALA A 513 -11.37 -25.22 9.24
C ALA A 513 -12.23 -24.59 10.34
N ARG A 514 -13.01 -25.40 11.07
CA ARG A 514 -13.82 -24.95 12.19
C ARG A 514 -12.99 -24.34 13.33
N HIS A 515 -11.90 -24.99 13.73
CA HIS A 515 -11.01 -24.45 14.77
C HIS A 515 -10.36 -23.11 14.36
N LEU A 516 -9.93 -22.98 13.11
CA LEU A 516 -9.40 -21.72 12.57
C LEU A 516 -10.45 -20.61 12.51
N TYR A 517 -11.69 -20.94 12.17
CA TYR A 517 -12.79 -19.99 12.15
C TYR A 517 -13.16 -19.50 13.56
N GLU A 518 -13.25 -20.41 14.54
CA GLU A 518 -13.60 -20.07 15.93
C GLU A 518 -12.56 -19.13 16.57
N ILE A 519 -11.26 -19.38 16.36
CA ILE A 519 -10.20 -18.48 16.87
C ILE A 519 -10.22 -17.13 16.15
N SER A 520 -10.35 -17.12 14.82
CA SER A 520 -10.39 -15.87 14.05
C SER A 520 -11.57 -15.00 14.49
N ARG A 521 -12.74 -15.61 14.72
CA ARG A 521 -13.93 -14.93 15.21
C ARG A 521 -13.71 -14.39 16.63
N GLY A 522 -13.16 -15.19 17.53
CA GLY A 522 -12.86 -14.77 18.91
C GLY A 522 -11.89 -13.59 18.96
N LEU A 523 -10.81 -13.64 18.17
CA LEU A 523 -9.82 -12.55 18.08
C LEU A 523 -10.37 -11.30 17.40
N SER A 524 -11.34 -11.43 16.50
CA SER A 524 -11.98 -10.27 15.84
C SER A 524 -12.94 -9.52 16.78
N GLN A 525 -13.54 -10.22 17.74
CA GLN A 525 -14.46 -9.63 18.73
C GLN A 525 -13.75 -9.05 19.96
N ALA A 526 -12.45 -9.31 20.12
CA ALA A 526 -11.67 -8.79 21.23
C ALA A 526 -11.47 -7.27 21.13
N LEU A 527 -11.81 -6.55 22.20
CA LEU A 527 -11.70 -5.09 22.31
C LEU A 527 -10.49 -4.65 23.13
N THR A 528 -9.91 -5.55 23.93
CA THR A 528 -8.75 -5.26 24.78
C THR A 528 -7.61 -6.25 24.52
N THR A 529 -6.39 -5.84 24.88
CA THR A 529 -5.21 -6.73 24.85
C THR A 529 -5.38 -7.92 25.80
N GLU A 530 -6.10 -7.75 26.90
CA GLU A 530 -6.48 -8.82 27.83
C GLU A 530 -7.43 -9.85 27.20
N ASP A 531 -8.43 -9.40 26.43
CA ASP A 531 -9.35 -10.28 25.71
C ASP A 531 -8.61 -11.12 24.67
N ILE A 532 -7.67 -10.50 23.94
CA ILE A 532 -6.80 -11.19 22.99
C ILE A 532 -5.95 -12.24 23.71
N ALA A 533 -5.32 -11.89 24.84
CA ALA A 533 -4.52 -12.81 25.62
C ALA A 533 -5.34 -14.01 26.14
N LYS A 534 -6.52 -13.75 26.70
CA LYS A 534 -7.44 -14.77 27.22
C LYS A 534 -7.92 -15.72 26.13
N THR A 535 -8.35 -15.16 24.99
CA THR A 535 -8.82 -15.93 23.83
C THR A 535 -7.71 -16.79 23.25
N SER A 536 -6.54 -16.19 23.02
CA SER A 536 -5.35 -16.90 22.51
C SER A 536 -4.96 -18.06 23.41
N ARG A 537 -4.90 -17.83 24.72
CA ARG A 537 -4.57 -18.87 25.71
C ARG A 537 -5.56 -20.02 25.69
N HIS A 538 -6.87 -19.74 25.61
CA HIS A 538 -7.91 -20.77 25.57
C HIS A 538 -7.77 -21.69 24.34
N PHE A 539 -7.56 -21.12 23.16
CA PHE A 539 -7.43 -21.90 21.92
C PHE A 539 -6.08 -22.59 21.77
N LEU A 540 -4.98 -21.94 22.18
CA LEU A 540 -3.64 -22.54 22.12
C LEU A 540 -3.48 -23.69 23.12
N SER A 541 -3.98 -23.54 24.36
CA SER A 541 -3.91 -24.61 25.36
C SER A 541 -4.76 -25.82 24.97
N SER A 542 -5.95 -25.62 24.40
CA SER A 542 -6.82 -26.71 23.93
C SER A 542 -6.27 -27.41 22.69
N SER A 543 -5.69 -26.67 21.74
CA SER A 543 -5.19 -27.23 20.47
C SER A 543 -3.85 -27.94 20.62
N PHE A 544 -2.94 -27.40 21.45
CA PHE A 544 -1.57 -27.91 21.58
C PHE A 544 -1.30 -28.64 22.89
N GLN A 545 -2.27 -28.71 23.82
CA GLN A 545 -2.08 -29.24 25.18
C GLN A 545 -0.80 -28.67 25.83
N ALA A 546 -0.67 -27.34 25.71
CA ALA A 546 0.53 -26.60 26.05
C ALA A 546 0.23 -25.48 27.04
N LYS A 547 1.21 -25.15 27.88
CA LYS A 547 1.17 -23.93 28.67
C LYS A 547 1.56 -22.78 27.76
N THR A 548 0.78 -21.72 27.75
CA THR A 548 1.00 -20.57 26.85
C THR A 548 0.95 -19.26 27.60
N VAL A 549 1.83 -18.35 27.23
CA VAL A 549 1.94 -17.01 27.82
C VAL A 549 2.07 -15.99 26.71
N LEU A 550 1.34 -14.88 26.82
CA LEU A 550 1.47 -13.71 25.95
C LEU A 550 2.26 -12.62 26.69
N LEU A 551 3.29 -12.11 26.05
CA LEU A 551 4.15 -11.03 26.53
C LEU A 551 3.91 -9.81 25.64
N LEU A 552 3.53 -8.68 26.22
CA LEU A 552 3.27 -7.44 25.50
C LEU A 552 4.21 -6.33 26.00
N PRO A 553 4.66 -5.41 25.12
CA PRO A 553 5.48 -4.28 25.52
C PRO A 553 4.65 -3.25 26.32
N GLN A 554 5.19 -2.77 27.43
CA GLN A 554 4.70 -1.60 28.16
C GLN A 554 5.26 -0.29 27.59
N GLU A 555 4.73 0.85 28.05
CA GLU A 555 5.20 2.19 27.69
C GLU A 555 6.68 2.43 28.06
N ASP A 556 7.22 1.70 29.04
CA ASP A 556 8.64 1.74 29.43
C ASP A 556 9.55 0.81 28.60
N GLY A 557 8.98 0.11 27.62
CA GLY A 557 9.67 -0.86 26.76
C GLY A 557 9.95 -2.22 27.41
N LYS A 558 9.49 -2.48 28.63
CA LYS A 558 9.58 -3.81 29.24
C LYS A 558 8.46 -4.72 28.76
N LEU A 559 8.76 -6.02 28.64
CA LEU A 559 7.78 -7.02 28.26
C LEU A 559 7.03 -7.51 29.50
N GLN A 560 5.74 -7.18 29.61
CA GLN A 560 4.89 -7.66 30.68
C GLN A 560 4.16 -8.94 30.27
N GLN A 561 4.18 -9.92 31.16
CA GLN A 561 3.37 -11.12 31.05
C GLN A 561 1.90 -10.81 31.35
N MET A 562 1.01 -11.10 30.39
CA MET A 562 -0.43 -11.00 30.60
C MET A 562 -0.90 -12.16 31.47
N VAL A 563 -1.04 -11.93 32.79
CA VAL A 563 -1.45 -12.95 33.77
C VAL A 563 -2.98 -13.06 33.78
N GLY A 564 -3.51 -14.26 33.48
CA GLY A 564 -4.90 -14.60 33.76
C GLY A 564 -4.98 -15.58 34.94
N GLU A 565 -5.86 -15.33 35.91
CA GLU A 565 -5.99 -15.91 37.27
C GLU A 565 -5.95 -17.44 37.45
N THR A 566 -5.74 -18.26 36.42
CA THR A 566 -5.65 -19.71 36.56
C THR A 566 -4.79 -20.32 35.44
N GLY A 567 -3.66 -20.90 35.81
CA GLY A 567 -2.86 -21.77 34.93
C GLY A 567 -1.35 -21.53 34.96
N GLY A 568 -0.63 -22.41 35.67
CA GLY A 568 0.82 -22.66 35.71
C GLY A 568 1.79 -21.59 35.19
N LEU A 569 2.63 -21.04 36.10
CA LEU A 569 3.77 -20.18 35.77
C LEU A 569 4.71 -20.86 34.77
N LEU A 570 4.60 -20.49 33.49
CA LEU A 570 5.67 -20.67 32.53
C LEU A 570 6.59 -19.46 32.70
N SER A 571 7.72 -19.68 33.38
CA SER A 571 8.75 -18.67 33.58
C SER A 571 9.59 -18.53 32.32
N VAL A 572 9.39 -17.44 31.58
CA VAL A 572 10.23 -17.10 30.42
C VAL A 572 11.42 -16.27 30.90
N ASP A 573 12.60 -16.56 30.38
CA ASP A 573 13.79 -15.74 30.63
C ASP A 573 13.63 -14.39 29.91
N GLU A 574 13.70 -13.29 30.66
CA GLU A 574 13.50 -11.93 30.16
C GLU A 574 14.53 -11.56 29.08
N ALA A 575 15.78 -12.04 29.19
CA ALA A 575 16.81 -11.75 28.20
C ALA A 575 16.52 -12.43 26.85
N ILE A 576 16.02 -13.66 26.88
CA ILE A 576 15.65 -14.42 25.68
C ILE A 576 14.38 -13.81 25.04
N ALA A 577 13.40 -13.44 25.87
CA ALA A 577 12.18 -12.78 25.41
C ALA A 577 12.47 -11.44 24.73
N ARG A 578 13.32 -10.61 25.34
CA ARG A 578 13.70 -9.31 24.79
C ARG A 578 14.49 -9.46 23.49
N TRP A 579 15.45 -10.38 23.42
CA TRP A 579 16.19 -10.65 22.19
C TRP A 579 15.26 -11.07 21.04
N SER A 580 14.30 -11.96 21.31
CA SER A 580 13.36 -12.45 20.31
C SER A 580 12.38 -11.36 19.86
N PHE A 581 11.99 -10.42 20.75
CA PHE A 581 11.19 -9.24 20.42
C PHE A 581 11.93 -8.27 19.50
N ASP A 582 13.14 -7.87 19.91
CA ASP A 582 13.95 -6.87 19.21
C ASP A 582 14.42 -7.37 17.84
N LYS A 583 14.69 -8.68 17.71
CA LYS A 583 15.11 -9.28 16.43
C LYS A 583 13.95 -9.77 15.57
N GLY A 584 12.74 -9.87 16.11
CA GLY A 584 11.60 -10.46 15.41
C GLY A 584 11.84 -11.90 14.97
N MET A 585 12.69 -12.65 15.71
CA MET A 585 13.04 -14.03 15.37
C MET A 585 12.54 -15.02 16.44
N PRO A 586 12.07 -16.22 16.07
CA PRO A 586 11.70 -17.25 17.03
C PRO A 586 12.93 -17.81 17.76
N ALA A 587 12.74 -18.18 19.02
CA ALA A 587 13.78 -18.73 19.88
C ALA A 587 13.25 -19.91 20.71
N GLY A 588 14.15 -20.72 21.27
CA GLY A 588 13.79 -21.82 22.16
C GLY A 588 13.56 -23.16 21.47
N ALA A 589 12.83 -24.05 22.13
CA ALA A 589 12.67 -25.43 21.70
C ALA A 589 12.17 -25.54 20.24
N GLY A 590 12.89 -26.30 19.42
CA GLY A 590 12.54 -26.51 18.00
C GLY A 590 12.98 -25.40 17.05
N THR A 591 13.81 -24.46 17.50
CA THR A 591 14.46 -23.42 16.68
C THR A 591 15.98 -23.57 16.69
N ASP A 592 16.66 -22.91 15.75
CA ASP A 592 18.14 -22.88 15.69
C ASP A 592 18.74 -21.93 16.75
N THR A 593 17.91 -21.12 17.40
CA THR A 593 18.30 -20.08 18.35
C THR A 593 17.95 -20.49 19.78
N LEU A 594 18.98 -20.76 20.60
CA LEU A 594 18.83 -21.18 22.01
C LEU A 594 17.91 -22.41 22.19
N PRO A 595 18.17 -23.56 21.52
CA PRO A 595 17.29 -24.73 21.56
C PRO A 595 17.20 -25.43 22.93
N GLY A 596 18.02 -25.02 23.91
CA GLY A 596 18.14 -25.66 25.22
C GLY A 596 17.01 -25.34 26.22
N VAL A 597 16.17 -24.34 25.94
CA VAL A 597 15.03 -24.00 26.82
C VAL A 597 13.79 -24.86 26.49
N PRO A 598 12.96 -25.24 27.48
CA PRO A 598 11.83 -26.17 27.30
C PRO A 598 10.61 -25.55 26.60
N TYR A 599 10.62 -24.24 26.34
CA TYR A 599 9.56 -23.50 25.68
C TYR A 599 10.03 -22.92 24.34
N GLN A 600 9.09 -22.66 23.43
CA GLN A 600 9.32 -21.94 22.18
C GLN A 600 8.75 -20.52 22.30
N LEU A 601 9.52 -19.54 21.85
CA LEU A 601 9.16 -18.14 21.74
C LEU A 601 8.88 -17.79 20.28
N LEU A 602 7.74 -17.17 20.04
CA LEU A 602 7.26 -16.78 18.73
C LEU A 602 6.96 -15.27 18.73
N PRO A 603 7.66 -14.47 17.92
CA PRO A 603 7.36 -13.07 17.77
C PRO A 603 6.02 -12.90 17.06
N LEU A 604 5.18 -12.02 17.60
CA LEU A 604 3.90 -11.63 17.03
C LEU A 604 4.11 -10.38 16.20
N ALA A 605 4.71 -10.57 15.03
CA ALA A 605 5.10 -9.51 14.12
C ALA A 605 4.20 -9.45 12.89
N THR A 606 3.98 -8.23 12.40
CA THR A 606 3.45 -7.96 11.06
C THR A 606 4.60 -7.49 10.17
N SER A 607 4.32 -7.11 8.92
CA SER A 607 5.36 -6.64 7.98
C SER A 607 6.09 -5.37 8.45
N LYS A 608 5.52 -4.62 9.41
CA LYS A 608 6.03 -3.33 9.87
C LYS A 608 6.69 -3.39 11.26
N GLN A 609 6.10 -4.11 12.22
CA GLN A 609 6.63 -4.16 13.60
C GLN A 609 6.23 -5.43 14.37
N THR A 610 6.94 -5.67 15.47
CA THR A 610 6.61 -6.72 16.45
C THR A 610 5.71 -6.15 17.55
N PHE A 611 4.52 -6.74 17.76
CA PHE A 611 3.54 -6.28 18.75
C PHE A 611 3.63 -7.02 20.09
N GLY A 612 4.29 -8.17 20.13
CA GLY A 612 4.47 -8.95 21.35
C GLY A 612 5.15 -10.29 21.11
N LEU A 613 5.20 -11.12 22.13
CA LEU A 613 5.69 -12.49 22.07
C LEU A 613 4.65 -13.48 22.57
N LEU A 614 4.58 -14.61 21.88
CA LEU A 614 3.91 -15.81 22.35
C LEU A 614 4.95 -16.82 22.83
N ALA A 615 4.87 -17.21 24.10
CA ALA A 615 5.62 -18.32 24.66
C ALA A 615 4.73 -19.57 24.77
N ILE A 616 5.23 -20.72 24.32
CA ILE A 616 4.52 -22.00 24.35
C ILE A 616 5.43 -23.13 24.85
N GLU A 617 5.00 -23.81 25.92
CA GLU A 617 5.63 -25.03 26.45
C GLU A 617 4.67 -26.20 26.25
N PRO A 618 4.91 -27.07 25.26
CA PRO A 618 4.05 -28.22 24.99
C PRO A 618 4.32 -29.35 26.00
N SER A 619 3.31 -30.20 26.23
CA SER A 619 3.49 -31.42 27.04
C SER A 619 4.49 -32.42 26.41
N ASN A 620 4.68 -32.36 25.09
CA ASN A 620 5.66 -33.17 24.36
C ASN A 620 6.32 -32.34 23.25
N LEU A 621 7.62 -32.06 23.40
CA LEU A 621 8.41 -31.28 22.44
C LEU A 621 8.36 -31.84 21.02
N ARG A 622 8.19 -33.16 20.85
CA ARG A 622 8.08 -33.77 19.52
C ARG A 622 6.85 -33.28 18.74
N GLN A 623 5.80 -32.83 19.42
CA GLN A 623 4.59 -32.30 18.78
C GLN A 623 4.85 -30.95 18.10
N LEU A 624 5.66 -30.07 18.69
CA LEU A 624 6.09 -28.81 18.08
C LEU A 624 7.08 -29.02 16.92
N MET A 625 7.68 -30.21 16.81
CA MET A 625 8.52 -30.58 15.67
C MET A 625 7.72 -31.16 14.51
N VAL A 626 6.40 -31.35 14.68
CA VAL A 626 5.50 -31.77 13.59
C VAL A 626 5.19 -30.56 12.71
N PRO A 627 5.52 -30.58 11.42
CA PRO A 627 5.37 -29.39 10.58
C PRO A 627 3.95 -28.90 10.40
N GLU A 628 2.99 -29.82 10.44
CA GLU A 628 1.57 -29.49 10.36
C GLU A 628 1.09 -28.69 11.58
N GLN A 629 1.68 -28.97 12.74
CA GLN A 629 1.46 -28.24 13.99
C GLN A 629 2.23 -26.92 14.00
N GLN A 630 3.45 -26.87 13.49
CA GLN A 630 4.19 -25.62 13.30
C GLN A 630 3.45 -24.64 12.39
N ARG A 631 2.91 -25.12 11.26
CA ARG A 631 2.12 -24.27 10.36
C ARG A 631 0.88 -23.73 11.05
N LEU A 632 0.17 -24.56 11.82
CA LEU A 632 -0.99 -24.11 12.58
C LEU A 632 -0.63 -23.06 13.63
N LEU A 633 0.48 -23.27 14.35
CA LEU A 633 1.01 -22.35 15.35
C LEU A 633 1.44 -21.01 14.74
N GLN A 634 2.09 -21.03 13.58
CA GLN A 634 2.39 -19.83 12.79
C GLN A 634 1.12 -19.11 12.35
N THR A 635 0.09 -19.83 11.87
CA THR A 635 -1.20 -19.22 11.54
C THR A 635 -1.83 -18.53 12.75
N PHE A 636 -1.79 -19.16 13.93
CA PHE A 636 -2.29 -18.54 15.15
C PHE A 636 -1.47 -17.30 15.54
N ALA A 637 -0.14 -17.36 15.45
CA ALA A 637 0.72 -16.21 15.72
C ALA A 637 0.38 -15.01 14.82
N VAL A 638 0.15 -15.23 13.52
CA VAL A 638 -0.25 -14.17 12.58
C VAL A 638 -1.62 -13.59 12.92
N LEU A 639 -2.61 -14.43 13.27
CA LEU A 639 -3.94 -13.96 13.66
C LEU A 639 -3.91 -13.12 14.95
N ILE A 640 -3.09 -13.52 15.93
CA ILE A 640 -2.91 -12.78 17.18
C ILE A 640 -2.19 -11.46 16.91
N ALA A 641 -1.13 -11.47 16.10
CA ALA A 641 -0.40 -10.26 15.71
C ALA A 641 -1.31 -9.25 15.00
N SER A 642 -2.15 -9.71 14.06
CA SER A 642 -3.13 -8.87 13.36
C SER A 642 -4.19 -8.29 14.30
N ALA A 643 -4.63 -9.05 15.31
CA ALA A 643 -5.55 -8.52 16.32
C ALA A 643 -4.92 -7.45 17.21
N LEU A 644 -3.65 -7.62 17.60
CA LEU A 644 -2.89 -6.62 18.36
C LEU A 644 -2.63 -5.36 17.53
N GLU A 645 -2.26 -5.52 16.26
CA GLU A 645 -2.09 -4.41 15.30
C GLU A 645 -3.37 -3.59 15.17
N ARG A 646 -4.52 -4.25 15.02
CA ARG A 646 -5.82 -3.58 14.93
C ARG A 646 -6.11 -2.73 16.17
N LEU A 647 -5.87 -3.25 17.38
CA LEU A 647 -6.07 -2.46 18.61
C LEU A 647 -5.09 -1.29 18.72
N HIS A 648 -3.83 -1.49 18.33
CA HIS A 648 -2.82 -0.43 18.33
C HIS A 648 -3.19 0.69 17.36
N LEU A 649 -3.58 0.35 16.13
CA LEU A 649 -4.02 1.31 15.11
C LEU A 649 -5.29 2.06 15.53
N ALA A 650 -6.26 1.37 16.14
CA ALA A 650 -7.48 1.98 16.66
C ALA A 650 -7.15 3.02 17.75
N ARG A 651 -6.28 2.68 18.71
CA ARG A 651 -5.85 3.59 19.76
C ARG A 651 -5.09 4.80 19.22
N SER A 652 -4.14 4.58 18.29
CA SER A 652 -3.38 5.67 17.68
C SER A 652 -4.28 6.62 16.88
N ALA A 653 -5.29 6.10 16.17
CA ALA A 653 -6.25 6.92 15.44
C ALA A 653 -7.15 7.75 16.39
N GLU A 654 -7.54 7.17 17.53
CA GLU A 654 -8.32 7.87 18.55
C GLU A 654 -7.50 8.99 19.21
N GLU A 655 -6.24 8.73 19.58
CA GLU A 655 -5.32 9.73 20.12
C GLU A 655 -5.08 10.88 19.12
N ALA A 656 -4.78 10.56 17.85
CA ALA A 656 -4.58 11.57 16.81
C ALA A 656 -5.84 12.41 16.56
N LYS A 657 -7.03 11.80 16.64
CA LYS A 657 -8.31 12.51 16.51
C LYS A 657 -8.53 13.48 17.67
N LEU A 658 -8.29 13.04 18.91
CA LEU A 658 -8.42 13.88 20.10
C LEU A 658 -7.47 15.08 20.04
N ASP A 659 -6.24 14.89 19.58
CA ASP A 659 -5.27 15.97 19.44
C ASP A 659 -5.65 16.96 18.32
N ALA A 660 -6.15 16.46 17.19
CA ALA A 660 -6.68 17.30 16.12
C ALA A 660 -7.90 18.13 16.58
N GLU A 661 -8.84 17.52 17.31
CA GLU A 661 -9.99 18.22 17.88
C GLU A 661 -9.58 19.30 18.89
N ARG A 662 -8.59 19.00 19.76
CA ARG A 662 -8.03 19.98 20.71
C ARG A 662 -7.41 21.18 20.00
N GLU A 663 -6.63 20.94 18.95
CA GLU A 663 -5.96 22.01 18.21
C GLU A 663 -6.96 22.86 17.40
N GLN A 664 -7.95 22.22 16.77
CA GLN A 664 -9.01 22.94 16.05
C GLN A 664 -9.86 23.82 16.99
N LEU A 665 -10.22 23.29 18.16
CA LEU A 665 -10.99 24.03 19.16
C LEU A 665 -10.19 25.21 19.71
N ARG A 666 -8.89 25.01 19.99
CA ARG A 666 -7.98 26.07 20.42
C ARG A 666 -7.89 27.21 19.41
N ASN A 667 -7.69 26.89 18.12
CA ASN A 667 -7.58 27.89 17.05
C ASN A 667 -8.91 28.64 16.81
N SER A 668 -10.03 27.93 16.87
CA SER A 668 -11.36 28.54 16.71
C SER A 668 -11.68 29.53 17.83
N LEU A 669 -11.35 29.19 19.08
CA LEU A 669 -11.52 30.07 20.23
C LEU A 669 -10.66 31.34 20.12
N LEU A 670 -9.40 31.21 19.70
CA LEU A 670 -8.51 32.36 19.51
C LEU A 670 -9.01 33.30 18.41
N ALA A 671 -9.56 32.76 17.31
CA ALA A 671 -10.13 33.56 16.23
C ALA A 671 -11.41 34.30 16.66
N ALA A 672 -12.31 33.63 17.38
CA ALA A 672 -13.53 34.24 17.91
C ALA A 672 -13.22 35.38 18.90
N LEU A 673 -12.34 35.13 19.88
CA LEU A 673 -11.90 36.14 20.84
C LEU A 673 -11.26 37.37 20.15
N SER A 674 -10.53 37.16 19.05
CA SER A 674 -9.96 38.26 18.27
C SER A 674 -11.02 39.19 17.67
N HIS A 675 -12.11 38.62 17.15
CA HIS A 675 -13.18 39.38 16.53
C HIS A 675 -14.02 40.11 17.59
N ASP A 676 -14.35 39.41 18.67
CA ASP A 676 -15.21 39.90 19.74
C ASP A 676 -14.57 41.02 20.56
N LEU A 677 -13.24 41.06 20.66
CA LEU A 677 -12.53 42.17 21.30
C LEU A 677 -12.35 43.38 20.36
N ARG A 678 -12.17 43.16 19.04
CA ARG A 678 -11.92 44.26 18.09
C ARG A 678 -13.15 45.14 17.87
N THR A 679 -14.33 44.54 17.83
CA THR A 679 -15.60 45.23 17.59
C THR A 679 -15.90 46.31 18.64
N PRO A 680 -15.93 46.02 19.96
CA PRO A 680 -16.18 47.04 20.98
C PRO A 680 -15.07 48.09 21.06
N LEU A 681 -13.80 47.71 20.81
CA LEU A 681 -12.69 48.66 20.78
C LEU A 681 -12.81 49.67 19.63
N THR A 682 -13.29 49.23 18.47
CA THR A 682 -13.53 50.11 17.32
C THR A 682 -14.64 51.13 17.62
N VAL A 683 -15.72 50.69 18.27
CA VAL A 683 -16.81 51.58 18.72
C VAL A 683 -16.33 52.58 19.76
N LEU A 684 -15.60 52.12 20.79
CA LEU A 684 -15.04 52.98 21.83
C LEU A 684 -14.07 54.01 21.25
N PHE A 685 -13.28 53.62 20.25
CA PHE A 685 -12.35 54.53 19.58
C PHE A 685 -13.12 55.63 18.83
N GLY A 686 -14.10 55.26 18.01
CA GLY A 686 -14.92 56.22 17.26
C GLY A 686 -15.70 57.16 18.18
N GLN A 687 -16.30 56.66 19.26
CA GLN A 687 -17.00 57.49 20.25
C GLN A 687 -16.05 58.44 20.98
N ALA A 688 -14.88 57.96 21.40
CA ALA A 688 -13.89 58.81 22.06
C ALA A 688 -13.35 59.89 21.11
N GLU A 689 -13.21 59.58 19.81
CA GLU A 689 -12.76 60.53 18.79
C GLU A 689 -13.80 61.62 18.51
N ILE A 690 -15.07 61.25 18.29
CA ILE A 690 -16.18 62.21 18.16
C ILE A 690 -16.26 63.12 19.38
N LEU A 691 -16.25 62.53 20.58
CA LEU A 691 -16.36 63.27 21.84
C LEU A 691 -15.15 64.20 22.06
N THR A 692 -13.97 63.83 21.58
CA THR A 692 -12.78 64.71 21.61
C THR A 692 -12.95 65.90 20.67
N LEU A 693 -13.44 65.67 19.45
CA LEU A 693 -13.64 66.72 18.44
C LEU A 693 -14.75 67.70 18.85
N ASP A 694 -15.89 67.19 19.34
CA ASP A 694 -17.04 68.00 19.76
C ASP A 694 -16.67 68.91 20.94
N LEU A 695 -16.06 68.34 21.99
CA LEU A 695 -15.65 69.12 23.17
C LEU A 695 -14.54 70.13 22.86
N ALA A 696 -13.65 69.82 21.90
CA ALA A 696 -12.63 70.75 21.44
C ALA A 696 -13.24 71.91 20.64
N ALA A 697 -14.23 71.64 19.79
CA ALA A 697 -14.96 72.66 19.03
C ALA A 697 -15.75 73.62 19.96
N GLU A 698 -16.27 73.12 21.08
CA GLU A 698 -16.99 73.90 22.09
C GLU A 698 -16.07 74.66 23.07
N GLY A 699 -14.75 74.47 23.01
CA GLY A 699 -13.80 75.07 23.96
C GLY A 699 -13.94 74.52 25.39
N SER A 700 -14.47 73.31 25.54
CA SER A 700 -14.73 72.69 26.84
C SER A 700 -13.44 72.25 27.55
N ASN A 701 -13.36 72.48 28.85
CA ASN A 701 -12.25 71.99 29.70
C ASN A 701 -12.13 70.45 29.67
N HIS A 702 -13.20 69.73 29.29
CA HIS A 702 -13.25 68.28 29.22
C HIS A 702 -12.64 67.69 27.93
N ALA A 703 -12.28 68.52 26.93
CA ALA A 703 -11.64 68.04 25.69
C ALA A 703 -10.33 67.29 25.96
N THR A 704 -9.57 67.73 26.98
CA THR A 704 -8.34 67.06 27.42
C THR A 704 -8.60 65.66 27.98
N GLN A 705 -9.68 65.47 28.75
CA GLN A 705 -10.08 64.16 29.28
C GLN A 705 -10.55 63.21 28.17
N ALA A 706 -11.31 63.72 27.20
CA ALA A 706 -11.73 62.94 26.03
C ALA A 706 -10.53 62.47 25.20
N SER A 707 -9.55 63.35 24.98
CA SER A 707 -8.31 62.99 24.29
C SER A 707 -7.50 61.92 25.05
N GLN A 708 -7.48 61.96 26.39
CA GLN A 708 -6.85 60.93 27.20
C GLN A 708 -7.57 59.58 27.07
N ILE A 709 -8.91 59.55 27.05
CA ILE A 709 -9.71 58.34 26.81
C ILE A 709 -9.39 57.77 25.43
N ARG A 710 -9.38 58.60 24.39
CA ARG A 710 -9.02 58.19 23.01
C ARG A 710 -7.64 57.54 22.96
N GLN A 711 -6.65 58.15 23.61
CA GLN A 711 -5.30 57.61 23.69
C GLN A 711 -5.24 56.26 24.43
N GLN A 712 -6.02 56.10 25.49
CA GLN A 712 -6.11 54.86 26.25
C GLN A 712 -6.79 53.73 25.45
N VAL A 713 -7.82 54.04 24.66
CA VAL A 713 -8.47 53.07 23.76
C VAL A 713 -7.50 52.62 22.65
N LEU A 714 -6.72 53.53 22.06
CA LEU A 714 -5.66 53.19 21.11
C LEU A 714 -4.59 52.29 21.73
N SER A 715 -4.15 52.59 22.95
CA SER A 715 -3.20 51.76 23.69
C SER A 715 -3.76 50.35 23.94
N THR A 716 -5.02 50.25 24.34
CA THR A 716 -5.72 48.98 24.60
C THR A 716 -5.89 48.16 23.32
N THR A 717 -6.18 48.81 22.19
CA THR A 717 -6.28 48.17 20.88
C THR A 717 -4.94 47.57 20.44
N ARG A 718 -3.84 48.32 20.58
CA ARG A 718 -2.49 47.81 20.32
C ARG A 718 -2.16 46.61 21.20
N LEU A 719 -2.54 46.67 22.46
CA LEU A 719 -2.36 45.59 23.44
C LEU A 719 -3.07 44.30 23.05
N VAL A 720 -4.34 44.39 22.73
CA VAL A 720 -5.17 43.26 22.34
C VAL A 720 -4.65 42.64 21.04
N ASN A 721 -4.32 43.45 20.04
CA ASN A 721 -3.73 42.95 18.80
C ASN A 721 -2.41 42.23 19.07
N ASN A 722 -1.50 42.82 19.85
CA ASN A 722 -0.23 42.19 20.22
C ASN A 722 -0.40 40.84 20.94
N LEU A 723 -1.39 40.71 21.83
CA LEU A 723 -1.69 39.46 22.51
C LEU A 723 -2.23 38.40 21.55
N LEU A 724 -3.14 38.79 20.67
CA LEU A 724 -3.75 37.90 19.67
C LEU A 724 -2.76 37.43 18.63
N ASP A 725 -1.87 38.32 18.18
CA ASP A 725 -0.80 37.98 17.24
C ASP A 725 0.19 37.00 17.87
N MET A 726 0.55 37.21 19.14
CA MET A 726 1.36 36.23 19.87
C MET A 726 0.66 34.88 20.00
N ALA A 727 -0.65 34.87 20.31
CA ALA A 727 -1.41 33.63 20.41
C ALA A 727 -1.49 32.87 19.09
N ARG A 728 -1.60 33.58 17.95
CA ARG A 728 -1.59 33.00 16.60
C ARG A 728 -0.24 32.46 16.18
N ILE A 729 0.84 33.18 16.46
CA ILE A 729 2.20 32.73 16.14
C ILE A 729 2.54 31.45 16.94
N GLN A 730 2.06 31.35 18.18
CA GLN A 730 2.32 30.17 19.02
C GLN A 730 1.51 28.92 18.66
N SER A 731 0.37 29.04 17.99
CA SER A 731 -0.43 27.86 17.58
C SER A 731 0.04 27.23 16.26
N GLY A 732 1.16 27.70 15.69
CA GLY A 732 1.67 27.19 14.41
C GLY A 732 0.78 27.50 13.20
N GLY A 733 -0.38 28.14 13.41
CA GLY A 733 -1.32 28.54 12.35
C GLY A 733 -0.93 29.79 11.57
N PHE A 734 0.33 30.23 11.67
CA PHE A 734 0.82 31.43 11.00
C PHE A 734 1.44 31.07 9.64
N ASN A 735 0.67 31.21 8.57
CA ASN A 735 1.17 31.03 7.20
C ASN A 735 1.91 32.30 6.75
N LEU A 736 3.24 32.26 6.73
CA LEU A 736 4.09 33.32 6.17
C LEU A 736 3.82 33.53 4.68
N ARG A 737 3.57 34.78 4.28
CA ARG A 737 3.53 35.15 2.86
C ARG A 737 4.89 35.71 2.46
N LYS A 738 5.83 34.80 2.17
CA LYS A 738 7.18 35.20 1.78
C LYS A 738 7.21 35.70 0.33
N GLU A 739 7.70 36.92 0.15
CA GLU A 739 7.91 37.57 -1.14
C GLU A 739 9.32 38.18 -1.17
N TRP A 740 9.89 38.35 -2.35
CA TRP A 740 11.17 39.05 -2.51
C TRP A 740 10.94 40.54 -2.38
N GLN A 741 11.38 41.12 -1.26
CA GLN A 741 11.20 42.54 -0.97
C GLN A 741 12.54 43.23 -0.73
N SER A 742 12.61 44.50 -1.10
CA SER A 742 13.78 45.33 -0.83
C SER A 742 13.83 45.67 0.65
N LEU A 743 14.99 45.44 1.29
CA LEU A 743 15.21 45.88 2.68
C LEU A 743 15.03 47.39 2.83
N GLU A 744 15.42 48.16 1.81
CA GLU A 744 15.28 49.62 1.78
C GLU A 744 13.80 50.05 1.81
N GLU A 745 12.94 49.35 1.06
CA GLU A 745 11.49 49.64 1.05
C GLU A 745 10.84 49.33 2.40
N ILE A 746 11.20 48.21 3.03
CA ILE A 746 10.66 47.82 4.35
C ILE A 746 11.08 48.84 5.43
N VAL A 747 12.36 49.21 5.44
CA VAL A 747 12.90 50.22 6.36
C VAL A 747 12.26 51.59 6.10
N GLY A 748 12.16 51.99 4.83
CA GLY A 748 11.52 53.24 4.42
C GLY A 748 10.05 53.34 4.84
N ALA A 749 9.27 52.26 4.64
CA ALA A 749 7.87 52.19 5.07
C ALA A 749 7.73 52.33 6.59
N SER A 750 8.61 51.67 7.35
CA SER A 750 8.63 51.73 8.82
C SER A 750 8.98 53.14 9.33
N LEU A 751 9.95 53.80 8.71
CA LEU A 751 10.35 55.17 9.04
C LEU A 751 9.27 56.19 8.70
N HIS A 752 8.62 56.06 7.54
CA HIS A 752 7.51 56.92 7.15
C HIS A 752 6.33 56.80 8.11
N MET A 753 6.04 55.60 8.64
CA MET A 753 4.99 55.40 9.64
C MET A 753 5.31 56.10 10.97
N LEU A 754 6.59 56.16 11.34
CA LEU A 754 7.06 56.70 12.62
C LEU A 754 7.51 58.16 12.57
N GLU A 755 7.61 58.76 11.37
CA GLU A 755 8.04 60.15 11.17
C GLU A 755 7.33 61.16 12.09
N PRO A 756 5.99 61.12 12.31
CA PRO A 756 5.32 62.05 13.21
C PRO A 756 5.74 61.91 14.69
N LEU A 757 6.20 60.71 15.09
CA LEU A 757 6.57 60.36 16.46
C LEU A 757 8.07 60.55 16.74
N MET A 758 8.88 60.77 15.70
CA MET A 758 10.35 60.82 15.79
C MET A 758 10.95 62.17 15.37
N THR A 759 10.15 63.22 15.27
CA THR A 759 10.59 64.58 14.89
C THR A 759 11.69 65.17 15.77
N GLN A 760 11.92 64.61 16.96
CA GLN A 760 12.92 65.07 17.93
C GLN A 760 14.26 64.31 17.85
N HIS A 761 14.33 63.20 17.10
CA HIS A 761 15.53 62.37 17.00
C HIS A 761 16.17 62.46 15.61
N GLN A 762 17.51 62.45 15.58
CA GLN A 762 18.24 62.27 14.32
C GLN A 762 18.32 60.77 14.01
N ILE A 763 17.70 60.35 12.91
CA ILE A 763 17.73 58.95 12.44
C ILE A 763 18.87 58.76 11.44
N LYS A 764 19.81 57.85 11.72
CA LYS A 764 20.89 57.46 10.81
C LYS A 764 20.59 56.11 10.14
N VAL A 765 20.52 56.09 8.82
CA VAL A 765 20.27 54.85 8.05
C VAL A 765 21.53 54.50 7.27
N GLU A 766 22.12 53.36 7.59
CA GLU A 766 23.33 52.81 6.99
C GLU A 766 23.01 51.45 6.35
N LEU A 767 22.46 51.48 5.13
CA LEU A 767 22.16 50.28 4.35
C LEU A 767 23.28 50.03 3.32
N PRO A 768 23.51 48.77 2.90
CA PRO A 768 24.42 48.46 1.80
C PRO A 768 24.03 49.23 0.53
N ALA A 769 25.02 49.67 -0.25
CA ALA A 769 24.77 50.40 -1.49
C ALA A 769 24.15 49.52 -2.60
N GLU A 770 24.28 48.20 -2.48
CA GLU A 770 23.65 47.22 -3.36
C GLU A 770 22.23 46.92 -2.86
N LEU A 771 21.25 46.87 -3.77
CA LEU A 771 19.86 46.53 -3.48
C LEU A 771 19.75 45.10 -2.92
N VAL A 772 19.57 44.98 -1.61
CA VAL A 772 19.41 43.70 -0.92
C VAL A 772 17.94 43.27 -0.96
N LEU A 773 17.67 42.18 -1.69
CA LEU A 773 16.36 41.52 -1.71
C LEU A 773 16.31 40.41 -0.66
N VAL A 774 15.23 40.39 0.13
CA VAL A 774 15.01 39.43 1.22
C VAL A 774 13.72 38.66 0.98
N ASN A 775 13.76 37.33 1.02
CA ASN A 775 12.58 36.47 0.88
C ASN A 775 11.82 36.39 2.21
N CYS A 776 10.88 37.32 2.44
CA CYS A 776 10.25 37.54 3.75
C CYS A 776 8.79 37.98 3.65
N ASP A 777 8.07 37.92 4.77
CA ASP A 777 6.77 38.59 4.89
C ASP A 777 7.00 40.05 5.29
N GLY A 778 6.92 40.94 4.31
CA GLY A 778 7.18 42.37 4.48
C GLY A 778 6.43 43.03 5.61
N SER A 779 5.14 42.71 5.72
CA SER A 779 4.25 43.31 6.73
C SER A 779 4.66 42.95 8.16
N LEU A 780 5.20 41.74 8.35
CA LEU A 780 5.71 41.31 9.64
C LEU A 780 7.08 41.90 9.95
N LEU A 781 7.98 42.00 8.96
CA LEU A 781 9.28 42.64 9.17
C LEU A 781 9.15 44.14 9.42
N GLU A 782 8.26 44.83 8.70
CA GLU A 782 7.89 46.23 8.98
C GLU A 782 7.48 46.38 10.45
N ARG A 783 6.70 45.43 10.98
CA ARG A 783 6.32 45.43 12.39
C ARG A 783 7.50 45.18 13.35
N VAL A 784 8.50 44.39 12.97
CA VAL A 784 9.74 44.23 13.73
C VAL A 784 10.47 45.57 13.80
N PHE A 785 10.68 46.24 12.66
CA PHE A 785 11.32 47.55 12.60
C PHE A 785 10.58 48.60 13.42
N THR A 786 9.26 48.70 13.24
CA THR A 786 8.42 49.64 14.01
C THR A 786 8.52 49.40 15.52
N ASN A 787 8.51 48.14 15.97
CA ASN A 787 8.64 47.82 17.39
C ASN A 787 10.03 48.16 17.97
N LEU A 788 11.10 47.91 17.21
CA LEU A 788 12.47 48.21 17.63
C LEU A 788 12.71 49.73 17.67
N LEU A 789 12.26 50.46 16.65
CA LEU A 789 12.35 51.92 16.57
C LEU A 789 11.49 52.61 17.63
N GLU A 790 10.27 52.11 17.88
CA GLU A 790 9.44 52.61 19.00
C GLU A 790 10.11 52.40 20.35
N ASN A 791 10.84 51.29 20.53
CA ASN A 791 11.61 51.06 21.75
C ASN A 791 12.77 52.04 21.88
N ALA A 792 13.53 52.28 20.81
CA ALA A 792 14.59 53.28 20.79
C ALA A 792 14.02 54.66 21.15
N ASN A 793 12.90 55.09 20.55
CA ASN A 793 12.22 56.35 20.88
C ASN A 793 11.90 56.50 22.37
N LYS A 794 11.39 55.41 22.97
CA LYS A 794 10.88 55.42 24.35
C LYS A 794 12.01 55.42 25.38
N TYR A 795 13.15 54.80 25.07
CA TYR A 795 14.17 54.49 26.06
C TYR A 795 15.51 55.20 25.83
N ALA A 796 15.79 55.73 24.63
CA ALA A 796 17.07 56.36 24.32
C ALA A 796 17.25 57.75 24.99
N GLY A 797 16.16 58.48 25.21
CA GLY A 797 16.16 59.84 25.79
C GLY A 797 16.19 60.94 24.71
N TYR A 798 15.73 62.16 25.04
CA TYR A 798 15.35 63.20 24.05
C TYR A 798 16.43 63.63 23.05
N ASP A 799 17.71 63.65 23.43
CA ASP A 799 18.82 64.08 22.57
C ASP A 799 19.54 62.91 21.87
N ALA A 800 19.00 61.69 22.00
CA ALA A 800 19.66 60.49 21.49
C ALA A 800 19.57 60.37 19.96
N THR A 801 20.63 59.83 19.36
CA THR A 801 20.69 59.39 17.97
C THR A 801 20.18 57.97 17.88
N ILE A 802 19.28 57.71 16.94
CA ILE A 802 18.77 56.37 16.64
C ILE A 802 19.29 55.98 15.26
N GLY A 803 19.72 54.74 15.08
CA GLY A 803 20.25 54.27 13.81
C GLY A 803 19.82 52.88 13.42
N ILE A 804 19.83 52.64 12.11
CA ILE A 804 19.62 51.33 11.48
C ILE A 804 20.84 51.04 10.62
N ARG A 805 21.46 49.88 10.81
CA ARG A 805 22.57 49.39 10.01
C ARG A 805 22.26 48.01 9.48
N ALA A 806 22.61 47.72 8.24
CA ALA A 806 22.48 46.38 7.68
C ALA A 806 23.76 45.94 6.96
N HIS A 807 24.09 44.66 7.12
CA HIS A 807 25.25 44.03 6.49
C HIS A 807 24.88 42.69 5.88
N THR A 808 25.33 42.46 4.65
CA THR A 808 25.20 41.19 3.96
C THR A 808 26.39 40.28 4.30
N LEU A 809 26.10 39.14 4.93
CA LEU A 809 27.00 38.00 5.09
C LEU A 809 26.68 36.95 4.01
N PRO A 810 27.54 35.95 3.75
CA PRO A 810 27.38 35.02 2.63
C PRO A 810 26.02 34.27 2.56
N GLU A 811 25.41 33.97 3.70
CA GLU A 811 24.12 33.26 3.79
C GLU A 811 23.10 34.00 4.68
N TRP A 812 23.47 35.17 5.21
CA TRP A 812 22.69 35.86 6.23
C TRP A 812 22.67 37.36 5.97
N LEU A 813 21.52 37.98 6.20
CA LEU A 813 21.39 39.41 6.33
C LEU A 813 21.41 39.74 7.82
N GLU A 814 22.43 40.44 8.29
CA GLU A 814 22.48 40.99 9.65
C GLU A 814 21.94 42.42 9.64
N VAL A 815 20.97 42.69 10.52
CA VAL A 815 20.38 44.02 10.72
C VAL A 815 20.54 44.42 12.18
N GLU A 816 20.99 45.64 12.39
CA GLU A 816 21.21 46.27 13.69
C GLU A 816 20.34 47.53 13.80
N VAL A 817 19.53 47.60 14.84
CA VAL A 817 18.81 48.82 15.26
C VAL A 817 19.43 49.28 16.57
N TRP A 818 20.04 50.46 16.58
CA TRP A 818 20.84 50.95 17.71
C TRP A 818 20.42 52.35 18.16
N ASP A 819 20.68 52.67 19.42
CA ASP A 819 20.59 54.00 20.01
C ASP A 819 21.85 54.33 20.83
N ASP A 820 22.11 55.61 21.09
CA ASP A 820 23.21 56.08 21.95
C ASP A 820 22.75 56.45 23.38
N GLY A 821 21.61 55.88 23.82
CA GLY A 821 20.99 56.16 25.10
C GLY A 821 21.62 55.44 26.31
N PRO A 822 20.87 55.24 27.41
CA PRO A 822 21.39 54.64 28.65
C PRO A 822 21.73 53.14 28.54
N GLY A 823 21.32 52.46 27.45
CA GLY A 823 21.57 51.04 27.22
C GLY A 823 20.74 50.09 28.10
N ILE A 824 21.03 48.80 27.98
CA ILE A 824 20.35 47.70 28.67
C ILE A 824 21.13 47.33 29.94
N PRO A 825 20.50 47.24 31.12
CA PRO A 825 21.19 46.82 32.35
C PRO A 825 21.86 45.43 32.24
N GLU A 826 23.05 45.28 32.82
CA GLU A 826 23.79 44.02 32.85
C GLU A 826 22.93 42.87 33.42
N GLY A 827 22.96 41.71 32.77
CA GLY A 827 22.18 40.53 33.13
C GLY A 827 20.73 40.50 32.62
N LYS A 828 20.22 41.57 31.99
CA LYS A 828 18.85 41.60 31.42
C LYS A 828 18.78 41.37 29.91
N MET A 829 19.90 41.32 29.19
CA MET A 829 19.96 41.26 27.72
C MET A 829 19.20 40.09 27.08
N GLN A 830 19.13 38.93 27.74
CA GLN A 830 18.33 37.78 27.26
C GLN A 830 16.88 37.84 27.75
N LEU A 831 16.65 38.37 28.95
CA LEU A 831 15.35 38.44 29.61
C LEU A 831 14.42 39.51 29.00
N ILE A 832 14.94 40.50 28.28
CA ILE A 832 14.10 41.54 27.63
C ILE A 832 13.23 40.99 26.49
N PHE A 833 13.58 39.82 25.95
CA PHE A 833 12.78 39.13 24.93
C PHE A 833 11.71 38.21 25.54
N ASP A 834 11.69 38.04 26.87
CA ASP A 834 10.66 37.28 27.56
C ASP A 834 9.35 38.06 27.64
N LYS A 835 8.23 37.32 27.63
CA LYS A 835 6.88 37.90 27.67
C LYS A 835 6.67 38.72 28.94
N PHE A 836 6.13 39.93 28.79
CA PHE A 836 5.82 40.85 29.89
C PHE A 836 7.05 41.34 30.68
N SER A 837 8.25 41.11 30.16
CA SER A 837 9.49 41.57 30.78
C SER A 837 9.68 43.08 30.56
N ARG A 838 10.05 43.81 31.62
CA ARG A 838 10.41 45.24 31.57
C ARG A 838 11.79 45.44 32.18
N GLY A 839 12.60 46.29 31.55
CA GLY A 839 13.96 46.64 32.01
C GLY A 839 14.00 47.18 33.44
N ASN A 840 13.00 47.98 33.87
CA ASN A 840 12.79 48.42 35.25
C ASN A 840 11.30 48.31 35.63
N LYS A 841 11.00 47.73 36.80
CA LYS A 841 9.61 47.43 37.25
C LYS A 841 8.75 48.67 37.54
N GLU A 842 9.36 49.84 37.74
CA GLU A 842 8.70 51.11 38.14
C GLU A 842 8.99 52.29 37.17
N SER A 843 9.17 52.01 35.88
CA SER A 843 9.33 53.07 34.87
C SER A 843 7.98 53.73 34.54
N ALA A 844 7.94 55.08 34.55
CA ALA A 844 6.83 55.91 34.12
C ALA A 844 6.53 55.85 32.60
N ILE A 845 7.33 55.08 31.84
CA ILE A 845 7.22 54.94 30.38
C ILE A 845 6.18 53.84 30.05
N PRO A 846 5.04 54.16 29.42
CA PRO A 846 3.96 53.20 29.18
C PRO A 846 4.35 52.09 28.19
N GLY A 847 4.15 50.82 28.58
CA GLY A 847 4.40 49.65 27.72
C GLY A 847 4.22 48.31 28.44
N VAL A 848 3.77 47.27 27.72
CA VAL A 848 3.39 45.96 28.28
C VAL A 848 4.46 44.88 28.17
N GLY A 849 5.60 45.17 27.53
CA GLY A 849 6.71 44.22 27.43
C GLY A 849 6.44 43.03 26.50
N LEU A 850 5.57 43.22 25.49
CA LEU A 850 5.30 42.21 24.46
C LEU A 850 6.03 42.49 23.13
N GLY A 851 6.45 43.72 22.86
CA GLY A 851 7.02 44.12 21.57
C GLY A 851 8.25 43.31 21.16
N LEU A 852 9.24 43.19 22.06
CA LEU A 852 10.46 42.41 21.79
C LEU A 852 10.20 40.91 21.68
N ALA A 853 9.28 40.36 22.48
CA ALA A 853 8.87 38.97 22.38
C ALA A 853 8.20 38.65 21.02
N ILE A 854 7.40 39.58 20.49
CA ILE A 854 6.81 39.48 19.14
C ILE A 854 7.91 39.57 18.08
N CYS A 855 8.87 40.50 18.22
CA CYS A 855 10.00 40.60 17.29
C CYS A 855 10.75 39.28 17.20
N ARG A 856 11.05 38.67 18.35
CA ARG A 856 11.68 37.35 18.43
C ARG A 856 10.87 36.27 17.74
N ALA A 857 9.57 36.19 18.03
CA ALA A 857 8.70 35.18 17.43
C ALA A 857 8.61 35.33 15.90
N ILE A 858 8.53 36.57 15.38
CA ILE A 858 8.51 36.85 13.93
C ILE A 858 9.83 36.42 13.29
N ILE A 859 10.96 36.81 13.86
CA ILE A 859 12.30 36.50 13.31
C ILE A 859 12.56 34.99 13.35
N GLU A 860 12.21 34.30 14.44
CA GLU A 860 12.36 32.83 14.55
C GLU A 860 11.50 32.09 13.50
N VAL A 861 10.26 32.55 13.27
CA VAL A 861 9.38 31.97 12.24
C VAL A 861 9.91 32.20 10.82
N HIS A 862 10.66 33.28 10.59
CA HIS A 862 11.40 33.50 9.33
C HIS A 862 12.69 32.66 9.19
N GLY A 863 13.04 31.85 10.18
CA GLY A 863 14.28 31.06 10.20
C GLY A 863 15.52 31.84 10.66
N GLY A 864 15.30 33.03 11.24
CA GLY A 864 16.34 33.91 11.74
C GLY A 864 16.57 33.81 13.25
N ARG A 865 17.40 34.71 13.78
CA ARG A 865 17.64 34.87 15.23
C ARG A 865 17.76 36.36 15.58
N ILE A 866 17.22 36.77 16.74
CA ILE A 866 17.37 38.12 17.29
C ILE A 866 18.06 38.07 18.67
N TRP A 867 18.87 39.09 18.98
CA TRP A 867 19.51 39.28 20.27
C TRP A 867 19.76 40.78 20.54
N ALA A 868 20.25 41.11 21.74
CA ALA A 868 20.53 42.49 22.12
C ALA A 868 21.87 42.58 22.86
N GLU A 869 22.57 43.68 22.64
CA GLU A 869 23.87 44.01 23.18
C GLU A 869 23.92 45.49 23.55
N ASN A 870 24.88 45.91 24.38
CA ASN A 870 25.15 47.33 24.59
C ASN A 870 26.24 47.79 23.62
N GLY A 871 26.08 48.99 23.06
CA GLY A 871 27.07 49.59 22.16
C GLY A 871 28.39 49.86 22.88
N ALA A 872 29.51 49.75 22.16
CA ALA A 872 30.85 50.03 22.71
C ALA A 872 31.04 51.46 23.23
N ASN A 873 30.20 52.41 22.76
CA ASN A 873 30.21 53.82 23.15
C ASN A 873 29.04 54.19 24.10
N GLY A 874 28.30 53.21 24.64
CA GLY A 874 27.01 53.42 25.31
C GLY A 874 25.82 53.13 24.39
N GLY A 875 24.62 53.00 24.97
CA GLY A 875 23.37 52.73 24.23
C GLY A 875 23.02 51.25 24.01
N ALA A 876 21.80 51.00 23.52
CA ALA A 876 21.31 49.65 23.22
C ALA A 876 21.45 49.33 21.72
N SER A 877 21.81 48.09 21.41
CA SER A 877 21.87 47.56 20.04
C SER A 877 21.05 46.27 19.96
N PHE A 878 20.02 46.28 19.13
CA PHE A 878 19.19 45.12 18.82
C PHE A 878 19.57 44.57 17.45
N ARG A 879 20.06 43.33 17.42
CA ARG A 879 20.55 42.69 16.21
C ARG A 879 19.71 41.48 15.85
N PHE A 880 19.41 41.32 14.56
CA PHE A 880 18.81 40.10 14.06
C PHE A 880 19.43 39.67 12.74
N VAL A 881 19.43 38.36 12.52
CA VAL A 881 19.84 37.74 11.26
C VAL A 881 18.64 37.10 10.58
N LEU A 882 18.57 37.26 9.27
CA LEU A 882 17.62 36.57 8.39
C LEU A 882 18.40 35.75 7.36
N PRO A 883 17.92 34.55 6.97
CA PRO A 883 18.55 33.79 5.91
C PRO A 883 18.48 34.59 4.60
N LEU A 884 19.65 34.87 4.01
CA LEU A 884 19.77 35.56 2.73
C LEU A 884 19.81 34.51 1.63
N GLU A 885 18.63 34.13 1.17
CA GLU A 885 18.48 33.29 -0.02
C GLU A 885 18.97 34.06 -1.25
N LYS A 886 19.55 33.35 -2.23
CA LYS A 886 19.93 34.00 -3.49
C LYS A 886 18.67 34.50 -4.20
N PRO A 887 18.53 35.81 -4.47
CA PRO A 887 17.41 36.30 -5.26
C PRO A 887 17.43 35.61 -6.62
N PRO A 888 16.26 35.27 -7.19
CA PRO A 888 16.21 34.65 -8.50
C PRO A 888 16.89 35.59 -9.50
N GLU A 889 17.89 35.07 -10.23
CA GLU A 889 18.62 35.82 -11.27
C GLU A 889 17.59 36.33 -12.30
N ILE A 890 17.60 37.64 -12.56
CA ILE A 890 16.83 38.26 -13.65
C ILE A 890 17.80 38.29 -14.83
N ASP A 891 17.55 37.51 -15.89
CA ASP A 891 18.39 37.56 -17.10
C ASP A 891 18.31 38.97 -17.70
N SER A 892 19.49 39.55 -17.95
CA SER A 892 19.69 40.97 -18.27
C SER A 892 19.54 41.33 -19.76
N GLU A 893 19.09 40.41 -20.62
CA GLU A 893 19.05 40.62 -22.07
C GLU A 893 17.78 41.34 -22.61
N ALA A 894 16.92 41.90 -21.76
CA ALA A 894 15.65 42.51 -22.19
C ALA A 894 15.54 44.05 -22.02
N PHE A 895 16.65 44.78 -21.82
CA PHE A 895 16.62 46.24 -21.72
C PHE A 895 17.56 46.91 -22.75
N ASP A 896 17.14 46.89 -24.01
CA ASP A 896 17.47 47.91 -25.02
C ASP A 896 16.15 48.31 -25.72
N LEU A 897 15.47 49.31 -25.16
CA LEU A 897 14.36 50.06 -25.80
C LEU A 897 14.42 51.54 -25.41
#